data_AF-A0A3B6VMM9-F1
#
_entry.id   AF-A0A3B6VMM9-F1
#
_cell.length_a   1.000
_cell.length_b   1.000
_cell.length_c   1.000
_cell.angle_alpha   90.00
_cell.angle_beta   90.00
_cell.angle_gamma   90.00
#
_symmetry.space_group_name_H-M   'P 1'
#
loop_
_entity.id
_entity.type
_entity.pdbx_description
1 polymer ?
#
loop_
_entity_poly.entity_id
_entity_poly.type
_entity_poly.pdbx_seq_one_letter_code
_entity_poly.pdbx_strand_id
1 'polypeptide(L)'
;MKKYKPQTKEELKNLVFTDGIKLSCVDTSLITDMSYLFQKSERKDFEGIEEWDTSNVTNMKGMFSFAKAFNQNINNWNVSKVEDMSYMFKACDSFNQPINDWDVSNVKTMEAMFHSALFFNQPLDKWNTSKVENMYEMFCRCKKFNQPLNSWNVSNVKTMESMFYSADSFNQPLDKWNTKKLSKMYSMFKYTDSYDSYDSLANWDLSKVSDISDFCANYEILYKKLPLRFRVYMQAFYGSHKVYVSIGNNEEYDLVSRDYITITKENVGEVYNAISKDTNKKVLALKKKLETEFTEELSSVTNNYNFKTIEEAEKYVEDNYNKKDDKKVSFINDYKVLIKDKSREVDNKVLKYIYLEYLILKRDIKRLTQIDNIINLLDKDSFIEFIKNVYDKTNKETAAIIYCIYGGDDALYNVYKKEQDTKLSLLIIKLNIESKYALRLLYKIYTSTKKSEVRYESDKLIDEVMEKMDIDYNEFQLRFSSNLLFNSEGEILLNKDYKLILNSDYTLSLFDTKNNKELKKIPQNFYENLKEEIKSLRKEVADFIKNTSHLLSVLLIEGKTYSYDFYKDVFVDNTMMNKFASTLIWNLYDKDYKFLTTFRYSGDGSYSNFNDEEIKIDNNSFVGLASPVEMDDETISKWRKQLEDYELSQPLEQLSLIKLDKDNLQKEIEKIQNAEISYITFKNFGSRYDMDADFLGYKVIKSYSFESDNGDSFLITADVNANTNYSDKVKINVYFENGGETSKRFIYSLLILMIHDFRLTDLF
;
A
#
# COMPACT_ATOMS: atom_id res chain seq x y z
N MET A 1 15.93 44.73 59.45
CA MET A 1 15.47 45.72 58.45
C MET A 1 15.94 45.26 57.08
N LYS A 2 15.02 45.15 56.12
CA LYS A 2 15.36 44.90 54.71
C LYS A 2 16.21 46.09 54.21
N LYS A 3 17.37 45.80 53.61
CA LYS A 3 18.38 46.80 53.22
C LYS A 3 18.37 47.11 51.72
N TYR A 4 17.88 46.18 50.89
CA TYR A 4 17.89 46.30 49.44
C TYR A 4 16.47 46.17 48.91
N LYS A 5 16.03 47.08 48.05
CA LYS A 5 14.68 47.08 47.46
C LYS A 5 14.76 47.20 45.93
N PRO A 6 15.05 46.09 45.22
CA PRO A 6 15.16 46.12 43.77
C PRO A 6 13.84 46.56 43.13
N GLN A 7 13.95 47.40 42.11
CA GLN A 7 12.82 47.88 41.30
C GLN A 7 12.59 46.97 40.09
N THR A 8 13.62 46.23 39.68
CA THR A 8 13.60 45.37 38.49
C THR A 8 14.04 43.95 38.83
N LYS A 9 13.64 42.98 38.00
CA LYS A 9 14.13 41.60 38.08
C LYS A 9 15.65 41.52 37.99
N GLU A 10 16.27 42.41 37.22
CA GLU A 10 17.71 42.38 36.94
C GLU A 10 18.50 42.89 38.14
N GLU A 11 17.99 43.92 38.81
CA GLU A 11 18.51 44.34 40.12
C GLU A 11 18.37 43.22 41.16
N LEU A 12 17.22 42.56 41.24
CA LEU A 12 17.02 41.42 42.14
C LEU A 12 18.02 40.29 41.84
N LYS A 13 18.18 39.94 40.56
CA LYS A 13 19.11 38.90 40.12
C LYS A 13 20.55 39.21 40.52
N ASN A 14 21.00 40.45 40.35
CA ASN A 14 22.34 40.85 40.78
C ASN A 14 22.51 40.74 42.29
N LEU A 15 21.51 41.17 43.07
CA LEU A 15 21.56 41.13 44.54
C LEU A 15 21.64 39.70 45.09
N VAL A 16 20.86 38.76 44.54
CA VAL A 16 20.77 37.39 45.09
C VAL A 16 22.03 36.55 44.86
N PHE A 17 22.93 36.98 43.96
CA PHE A 17 24.24 36.38 43.70
C PHE A 17 25.43 37.22 44.19
N THR A 18 25.17 38.37 44.84
CA THR A 18 26.24 39.19 45.41
C THR A 18 26.71 38.59 46.74
N ASP A 19 28.01 38.35 46.86
CA ASP A 19 28.63 37.82 48.08
C ASP A 19 28.30 38.68 49.31
N GLY A 20 27.93 38.03 50.41
CA GLY A 20 27.60 38.69 51.68
C GLY A 20 26.17 39.23 51.79
N ILE A 21 25.37 39.22 50.73
CA ILE A 21 23.94 39.58 50.79
C ILE A 21 23.11 38.34 51.18
N LYS A 22 22.49 38.39 52.37
CA LYS A 22 21.48 37.41 52.82
C LYS A 22 20.14 37.68 52.12
N LEU A 23 19.37 36.64 51.80
CA LEU A 23 18.09 36.79 51.10
C LEU A 23 17.04 37.53 51.96
N SER A 24 17.09 37.40 53.30
CA SER A 24 16.26 38.16 54.24
C SER A 24 16.50 39.67 54.23
N CYS A 25 17.63 40.14 53.67
CA CYS A 25 17.91 41.56 53.53
C CYS A 25 17.23 42.20 52.30
N VAL A 26 16.55 41.42 51.45
CA VAL A 26 15.99 41.89 50.17
C VAL A 26 14.46 42.04 50.26
N ASP A 27 13.95 43.22 49.90
CA ASP A 27 12.53 43.54 49.79
C ASP A 27 12.04 43.34 48.35
N THR A 28 11.36 42.21 48.12
CA THR A 28 10.82 41.83 46.81
C THR A 28 9.42 42.41 46.51
N SER A 29 8.86 43.25 47.38
CA SER A 29 7.46 43.72 47.27
C SER A 29 7.10 44.44 45.97
N LEU A 30 8.08 44.94 45.22
CA LEU A 30 7.88 45.62 43.93
C LEU A 30 8.08 44.71 42.71
N ILE A 31 8.55 43.48 42.91
CA ILE A 31 8.93 42.58 41.82
C ILE A 31 7.70 41.84 41.31
N THR A 32 7.48 41.94 39.99
CA THR A 32 6.37 41.26 39.30
C THR A 32 6.83 40.06 38.48
N ASP A 33 8.12 39.96 38.16
CA ASP A 33 8.71 38.87 37.37
C ASP A 33 9.91 38.28 38.12
N MET A 34 9.81 37.00 38.48
CA MET A 34 10.89 36.22 39.10
C MET A 34 11.41 35.11 38.17
N SER A 35 11.09 35.18 36.88
CA SER A 35 11.51 34.18 35.91
C SER A 35 13.04 33.98 35.90
N TYR A 36 13.46 32.73 35.97
CA TYR A 36 14.86 32.29 35.93
C TYR A 36 15.79 32.92 36.98
N LEU A 37 15.26 33.44 38.09
CA LEU A 37 16.05 34.15 39.09
C LEU A 37 17.20 33.30 39.66
N PHE A 38 16.93 32.04 40.00
CA PHE A 38 17.88 31.05 40.51
C PHE A 38 18.16 29.92 39.53
N GLN A 39 17.95 30.15 38.23
CA GLN A 39 18.23 29.12 37.23
C GLN A 39 19.71 28.70 37.29
N LYS A 40 19.97 27.39 37.39
CA LYS A 40 21.30 26.78 37.52
C LYS A 40 22.10 27.33 38.71
N SER A 41 21.42 27.86 39.72
CA SER A 41 22.07 28.40 40.91
C SER A 41 22.83 27.28 41.65
N GLU A 42 24.11 27.55 41.96
CA GLU A 42 24.94 26.72 42.83
C GLU A 42 24.80 27.10 44.31
N ARG A 43 23.94 28.08 44.61
CA ARG A 43 23.64 28.54 45.98
C ARG A 43 23.14 27.36 46.82
N LYS A 44 23.74 27.18 48.00
CA LYS A 44 23.35 26.13 48.96
C LYS A 44 22.46 26.65 50.09
N ASP A 45 22.67 27.91 50.48
CA ASP A 45 21.95 28.56 51.56
C ASP A 45 20.87 29.50 51.01
N PHE A 46 19.61 29.12 51.17
CA PHE A 46 18.45 29.91 50.78
C PHE A 46 17.70 30.52 51.98
N GLU A 47 18.30 30.54 53.17
CA GLU A 47 17.68 31.11 54.36
C GLU A 47 17.25 32.57 54.14
N GLY A 48 16.03 32.90 54.60
CA GLY A 48 15.42 34.21 54.42
C GLY A 48 14.58 34.36 53.15
N ILE A 49 14.60 33.39 52.23
CA ILE A 49 13.75 33.43 51.03
C ILE A 49 12.26 33.24 51.39
N GLU A 50 11.97 32.55 52.49
CA GLU A 50 10.62 32.37 53.03
C GLU A 50 9.96 33.69 53.47
N GLU A 51 10.75 34.75 53.71
CA GLU A 51 10.30 36.10 54.11
C GLU A 51 10.03 37.04 52.91
N TRP A 52 10.18 36.54 51.68
CA TRP A 52 9.93 37.31 50.47
C TRP A 52 8.44 37.57 50.26
N ASP A 53 8.13 38.80 49.85
CA ASP A 53 6.79 39.16 49.41
C ASP A 53 6.67 38.84 47.92
N THR A 54 5.87 37.84 47.59
CA THR A 54 5.59 37.40 46.21
C THR A 54 4.22 37.83 45.72
N SER A 55 3.46 38.62 46.50
CA SER A 55 2.05 38.95 46.23
C SER A 55 1.80 39.78 44.97
N ASN A 56 2.87 40.34 44.38
CA ASN A 56 2.84 41.07 43.11
C ASN A 56 3.42 40.29 41.93
N VAL A 57 3.98 39.10 42.16
CA VAL A 57 4.61 38.29 41.12
C VAL A 57 3.55 37.65 40.22
N THR A 58 3.70 37.85 38.91
CA THR A 58 2.84 37.26 37.87
C THR A 58 3.57 36.20 37.04
N ASN A 59 4.90 36.15 37.08
CA ASN A 59 5.72 35.20 36.32
C ASN A 59 6.79 34.55 37.21
N MET A 60 6.76 33.22 37.34
CA MET A 60 7.75 32.42 38.06
C MET A 60 8.45 31.38 37.16
N LYS A 61 8.39 31.57 35.84
CA LYS A 61 8.95 30.65 34.85
C LYS A 61 10.42 30.31 35.15
N GLY A 62 10.71 29.05 35.39
CA GLY A 62 12.07 28.54 35.54
C GLY A 62 12.83 29.09 36.75
N MET A 63 12.15 29.69 37.74
CA MET A 63 12.78 30.39 38.85
C MET A 63 13.88 29.56 39.54
N PHE A 64 13.64 28.26 39.81
CA PHE A 64 14.59 27.33 40.43
C PHE A 64 15.06 26.22 39.49
N SER A 65 14.93 26.42 38.17
CA SER A 65 15.31 25.39 37.20
C SER A 65 16.80 25.05 37.31
N PHE A 66 17.15 23.78 37.49
CA PHE A 66 18.49 23.25 37.73
C PHE A 66 19.16 23.73 39.04
N ALA A 67 18.42 24.35 39.97
CA ALA A 67 18.92 24.66 41.31
C ALA A 67 18.90 23.38 42.18
N LYS A 68 19.83 22.46 41.93
CA LYS A 68 19.80 21.08 42.48
C LYS A 68 19.74 21.01 44.01
N ALA A 69 20.28 22.01 44.71
CA ALA A 69 20.33 22.08 46.17
C ALA A 69 19.12 22.77 46.80
N PHE A 70 18.22 23.38 46.02
CA PHE A 70 17.10 24.12 46.57
C PHE A 70 16.06 23.18 47.21
N ASN A 71 15.76 23.40 48.49
CA ASN A 71 14.75 22.66 49.25
C ASN A 71 14.17 23.50 50.40
N GLN A 72 14.16 24.83 50.28
CA GLN A 72 13.70 25.75 51.33
C GLN A 72 12.17 25.81 51.36
N ASN A 73 11.57 25.88 52.56
CA ASN A 73 10.12 25.93 52.69
C ASN A 73 9.56 27.29 52.20
N ILE A 74 8.72 27.22 51.17
CA ILE A 74 8.10 28.37 50.50
C ILE A 74 6.55 28.29 50.53
N ASN A 75 5.98 27.49 51.44
CA ASN A 75 4.52 27.35 51.55
C ASN A 75 3.80 28.68 51.86
N ASN A 76 4.50 29.62 52.52
CA ASN A 76 3.95 30.93 52.89
C ASN A 76 3.89 31.95 51.75
N TRP A 77 4.44 31.63 50.58
CA TRP A 77 4.40 32.54 49.44
C TRP A 77 2.99 32.72 48.90
N ASN A 78 2.64 33.97 48.58
CA ASN A 78 1.41 34.29 47.87
C ASN A 78 1.66 34.20 46.36
N VAL A 79 1.15 33.14 45.72
CA VAL A 79 1.27 32.89 44.27
C VAL A 79 -0.03 33.15 43.50
N SER A 80 -1.04 33.75 44.15
CA SER A 80 -2.39 33.93 43.58
C SER A 80 -2.45 34.75 42.29
N LYS A 81 -1.44 35.58 42.00
CA LYS A 81 -1.35 36.36 40.74
C LYS A 81 -0.49 35.72 39.65
N VAL A 82 0.16 34.59 39.93
CA VAL A 82 1.09 33.95 38.98
C VAL A 82 0.30 33.30 37.84
N GLU A 83 0.69 33.63 36.60
CA GLU A 83 0.11 33.07 35.38
C GLU A 83 0.99 32.00 34.72
N ASP A 84 2.32 32.07 34.89
CA ASP A 84 3.30 31.14 34.31
C ASP A 84 4.21 30.52 35.37
N MET A 85 4.10 29.20 35.55
CA MET A 85 4.96 28.38 36.42
C MET A 85 5.82 27.37 35.63
N SER A 86 5.95 27.56 34.32
CA SER A 86 6.67 26.63 33.46
C SER A 86 8.12 26.47 33.94
N TYR A 87 8.61 25.23 34.03
CA TYR A 87 9.96 24.87 34.45
C TYR A 87 10.37 25.28 35.88
N MET A 88 9.45 25.77 36.73
CA MET A 88 9.80 26.41 38.01
C MET A 88 10.75 25.56 38.87
N PHE A 89 10.54 24.25 38.95
CA PHE A 89 11.38 23.27 39.68
C PHE A 89 12.02 22.21 38.76
N LYS A 90 12.18 22.49 37.47
CA LYS A 90 12.81 21.55 36.53
C LYS A 90 14.22 21.20 36.99
N ALA A 91 14.54 19.92 37.17
CA ALA A 91 15.83 19.40 37.64
C ALA A 91 16.26 20.02 38.98
N CYS A 92 15.28 20.35 39.84
CA CYS A 92 15.50 20.76 41.22
C CYS A 92 15.51 19.51 42.10
N ASP A 93 16.58 18.72 41.97
CA ASP A 93 16.66 17.34 42.47
C ASP A 93 16.17 17.21 43.92
N SER A 94 16.64 18.08 44.81
CA SER A 94 16.40 18.02 46.26
C SER A 94 15.03 18.55 46.73
N PHE A 95 14.26 19.21 45.86
CA PHE A 95 13.04 19.90 46.28
C PHE A 95 11.92 18.92 46.68
N ASN A 96 11.47 19.00 47.92
CA ASN A 96 10.38 18.18 48.46
C ASN A 96 9.63 18.90 49.59
N GLN A 97 9.36 20.20 49.44
CA GLN A 97 8.67 21.02 50.43
C GLN A 97 7.16 21.13 50.14
N PRO A 98 6.31 21.22 51.18
CA PRO A 98 4.87 21.34 50.99
C PRO A 98 4.52 22.65 50.26
N ILE A 99 3.66 22.52 49.24
CA ILE A 99 3.13 23.64 48.42
C ILE A 99 1.64 23.47 48.10
N ASN A 100 0.95 22.57 48.82
CA ASN A 100 -0.45 22.25 48.57
C ASN A 100 -1.39 23.44 48.85
N ASP A 101 -0.97 24.38 49.72
CA ASP A 101 -1.79 25.54 50.11
C ASP A 101 -1.66 26.73 49.14
N TRP A 102 -0.87 26.59 48.08
CA TRP A 102 -0.75 27.62 47.04
C TRP A 102 -2.05 27.81 46.24
N ASP A 103 -2.48 29.06 46.08
CA ASP A 103 -3.55 29.42 45.16
C ASP A 103 -3.01 29.51 43.72
N VAL A 104 -3.13 28.42 42.97
CA VAL A 104 -2.72 28.34 41.55
C VAL A 104 -3.86 28.64 40.56
N SER A 105 -4.97 29.22 41.03
CA SER A 105 -6.19 29.39 40.21
C SER A 105 -6.05 30.34 39.01
N ASN A 106 -4.97 31.13 38.95
CA ASN A 106 -4.63 32.00 37.83
C ASN A 106 -3.56 31.44 36.88
N VAL A 107 -2.96 30.29 37.21
CA VAL A 107 -1.90 29.68 36.40
C VAL A 107 -2.48 29.14 35.09
N LYS A 108 -1.87 29.54 33.96
CA LYS A 108 -2.24 29.12 32.61
C LYS A 108 -1.34 28.00 32.08
N THR A 109 -0.10 27.90 32.56
CA THR A 109 0.86 26.88 32.11
C THR A 109 1.69 26.33 33.27
N MET A 110 1.81 25.00 33.32
CA MET A 110 2.63 24.23 34.28
C MET A 110 3.64 23.33 33.54
N GLU A 111 4.02 23.73 32.32
CA GLU A 111 4.94 22.99 31.46
C GLU A 111 6.23 22.64 32.21
N ALA A 112 6.54 21.34 32.31
CA ALA A 112 7.75 20.78 32.90
C ALA A 112 8.09 21.34 34.30
N MET A 113 7.09 21.73 35.08
CA MET A 113 7.27 22.36 36.38
C MET A 113 8.11 21.49 37.34
N PHE A 114 7.86 20.17 37.37
CA PHE A 114 8.59 19.19 38.19
C PHE A 114 9.41 18.20 37.35
N HIS A 115 9.72 18.54 36.10
CA HIS A 115 10.51 17.68 35.22
C HIS A 115 11.85 17.35 35.90
N SER A 116 12.16 16.07 36.12
CA SER A 116 13.35 15.59 36.83
C SER A 116 13.54 16.15 38.26
N ALA A 117 12.48 16.58 38.94
CA ALA A 117 12.53 16.86 40.38
C ALA A 117 12.52 15.51 41.15
N LEU A 118 13.70 14.87 41.25
CA LEU A 118 13.84 13.45 41.58
C LEU A 118 13.17 13.04 42.90
N PHE A 119 13.20 13.91 43.93
CA PHE A 119 12.70 13.60 45.27
C PHE A 119 11.31 14.19 45.59
N PHE A 120 10.69 14.92 44.67
CA PHE A 120 9.41 15.58 44.93
C PHE A 120 8.26 14.56 45.07
N ASN A 121 7.57 14.58 46.21
CA ASN A 121 6.41 13.71 46.48
C ASN A 121 5.44 14.34 47.50
N GLN A 122 5.09 15.61 47.30
CA GLN A 122 4.18 16.36 48.18
C GLN A 122 2.77 16.44 47.61
N PRO A 123 1.73 16.46 48.46
CA PRO A 123 0.33 16.52 48.00
C PRO A 123 0.06 17.81 47.21
N LEU A 124 -0.79 17.70 46.19
CA LEU A 124 -1.21 18.80 45.29
C LEU A 124 -2.74 18.79 45.05
N ASP A 125 -3.49 18.08 45.88
CA ASP A 125 -4.91 17.81 45.72
C ASP A 125 -5.80 19.05 45.92
N LYS A 126 -5.30 20.10 46.58
CA LYS A 126 -6.01 21.39 46.79
C LYS A 126 -5.87 22.36 45.63
N TRP A 127 -4.99 22.09 44.66
CA TRP A 127 -4.74 23.00 43.55
C TRP A 127 -5.95 23.14 42.62
N ASN A 128 -6.33 24.38 42.33
CA ASN A 128 -7.32 24.68 41.31
C ASN A 128 -6.66 24.83 39.94
N THR A 129 -6.58 23.75 39.17
CA THR A 129 -5.97 23.73 37.83
C THR A 129 -6.91 24.17 36.69
N SER A 130 -8.09 24.71 37.00
CA SER A 130 -9.15 24.94 35.99
C SER A 130 -8.77 25.90 34.86
N LYS A 131 -7.76 26.76 35.03
CA LYS A 131 -7.25 27.65 33.97
C LYS A 131 -6.02 27.13 33.24
N VAL A 132 -5.45 25.99 33.66
CA VAL A 132 -4.24 25.43 33.06
C VAL A 132 -4.56 24.88 31.67
N GLU A 133 -3.80 25.32 30.67
CA GLU A 133 -3.93 24.86 29.28
C GLU A 133 -2.80 23.91 28.84
N ASN A 134 -1.64 23.96 29.52
CA ASN A 134 -0.44 23.19 29.15
C ASN A 134 0.17 22.48 30.37
N MET A 135 0.25 21.14 30.29
CA MET A 135 0.88 20.25 31.29
C MET A 135 2.00 19.39 30.66
N TYR A 136 2.54 19.80 29.51
CA TYR A 136 3.66 19.13 28.82
C TYR A 136 4.79 18.82 29.82
N GLU A 137 5.21 17.56 29.91
CA GLU A 137 6.31 17.07 30.77
C GLU A 137 6.20 17.41 32.28
N MET A 138 5.02 17.77 32.80
CA MET A 138 4.88 18.32 34.16
C MET A 138 5.60 17.49 35.24
N PHE A 139 5.52 16.16 35.19
CA PHE A 139 6.17 15.20 36.10
C PHE A 139 7.13 14.25 35.38
N CYS A 140 7.60 14.60 34.18
CA CYS A 140 8.56 13.78 33.42
C CYS A 140 9.81 13.52 34.27
N ARG A 141 10.19 12.25 34.48
CA ARG A 141 11.32 11.82 35.31
C ARG A 141 11.22 12.27 36.79
N CYS A 142 10.03 12.59 37.29
CA CYS A 142 9.80 12.87 38.71
C CYS A 142 9.67 11.54 39.48
N LYS A 143 10.82 10.92 39.75
CA LYS A 143 10.95 9.50 40.12
C LYS A 143 10.14 9.08 41.35
N LYS A 144 9.97 9.95 42.34
CA LYS A 144 9.30 9.67 43.61
C LYS A 144 7.84 10.09 43.69
N PHE A 145 7.32 10.81 42.69
CA PHE A 145 5.97 11.37 42.77
C PHE A 145 4.89 10.29 42.65
N ASN A 146 4.04 10.18 43.67
CA ASN A 146 2.91 9.24 43.70
C ASN A 146 1.74 9.79 44.53
N GLN A 147 1.34 11.03 44.26
CA GLN A 147 0.26 11.71 44.99
C GLN A 147 -1.03 11.78 44.15
N PRO A 148 -2.22 11.71 44.79
CA PRO A 148 -3.48 11.72 44.07
C PRO A 148 -3.69 13.03 43.31
N LEU A 149 -4.05 12.93 42.02
CA LEU A 149 -4.35 14.07 41.13
C LEU A 149 -5.80 14.09 40.62
N ASN A 150 -6.63 13.16 41.10
CA ASN A 150 -7.99 12.96 40.62
C ASN A 150 -8.93 14.15 40.93
N SER A 151 -8.54 15.07 41.83
CA SER A 151 -9.29 16.31 42.12
C SER A 151 -9.04 17.42 41.10
N TRP A 152 -8.03 17.29 40.24
CA TRP A 152 -7.67 18.34 39.29
C TRP A 152 -8.73 18.52 38.20
N ASN A 153 -9.00 19.78 37.89
CA ASN A 153 -9.82 20.14 36.74
C ASN A 153 -8.92 20.33 35.52
N VAL A 154 -8.90 19.34 34.63
CA VAL A 154 -8.11 19.36 33.39
C VAL A 154 -8.93 19.72 32.14
N SER A 155 -10.17 20.21 32.30
CA SER A 155 -11.09 20.47 31.17
C SER A 155 -10.62 21.53 30.17
N ASN A 156 -9.62 22.34 30.54
CA ASN A 156 -8.98 23.33 29.67
C ASN A 156 -7.61 22.90 29.13
N VAL A 157 -7.07 21.76 29.58
CA VAL A 157 -5.75 21.27 29.17
C VAL A 157 -5.79 20.79 27.72
N LYS A 158 -4.83 21.27 26.92
CA LYS A 158 -4.69 20.97 25.49
C LYS A 158 -3.62 19.92 25.21
N THR A 159 -2.59 19.82 26.06
CA THR A 159 -1.48 18.85 25.94
C THR A 159 -1.03 18.31 27.30
N MET A 160 -0.77 17.00 27.33
CA MET A 160 -0.17 16.24 28.44
C MET A 160 0.97 15.33 27.92
N GLU A 161 1.60 15.72 26.81
CA GLU A 161 2.72 14.98 26.23
C GLU A 161 3.81 14.73 27.29
N SER A 162 4.25 13.48 27.40
CA SER A 162 5.28 13.02 28.33
C SER A 162 5.05 13.41 29.80
N MET A 163 3.80 13.70 30.22
CA MET A 163 3.50 14.22 31.56
C MET A 163 4.08 13.34 32.68
N PHE A 164 4.01 12.01 32.53
CA PHE A 164 4.53 11.04 33.50
C PHE A 164 5.65 10.15 32.93
N TYR A 165 6.28 10.54 31.81
CA TYR A 165 7.37 9.80 31.20
C TYR A 165 8.45 9.49 32.24
N SER A 166 8.81 8.22 32.44
CA SER A 166 9.80 7.80 33.46
C SER A 166 9.53 8.30 34.90
N ALA A 167 8.26 8.50 35.27
CA ALA A 167 7.84 8.81 36.65
C ALA A 167 7.64 7.52 37.45
N ASP A 168 8.75 6.83 37.77
CA ASP A 168 8.77 5.41 38.17
C ASP A 168 7.80 5.03 39.29
N SER A 169 7.47 5.92 40.22
CA SER A 169 6.58 5.64 41.35
C SER A 169 5.11 5.95 41.10
N PHE A 170 4.74 6.63 40.00
CA PHE A 170 3.38 7.13 39.81
C PHE A 170 2.39 5.99 39.51
N ASN A 171 1.43 5.78 40.40
CA ASN A 171 0.36 4.79 40.21
C ASN A 171 -0.94 5.25 40.87
N GLN A 172 -1.51 6.35 40.35
CA GLN A 172 -2.76 6.93 40.85
C GLN A 172 -3.86 6.88 39.79
N PRO A 173 -5.13 6.70 40.21
CA PRO A 173 -6.26 6.72 39.29
C PRO A 173 -6.51 8.14 38.72
N LEU A 174 -6.98 8.20 37.48
CA LEU A 174 -7.25 9.44 36.70
C LEU A 174 -8.66 9.46 36.07
N ASP A 175 -9.61 8.75 36.68
CA ASP A 175 -10.98 8.53 36.18
C ASP A 175 -11.89 9.76 36.22
N LYS A 176 -11.52 10.80 36.98
CA LYS A 176 -12.31 12.04 37.11
C LYS A 176 -11.92 13.13 36.12
N TRP A 177 -10.90 12.90 35.30
CA TRP A 177 -10.38 13.88 34.36
C TRP A 177 -11.30 14.06 33.15
N ASN A 178 -11.69 15.31 32.87
CA ASN A 178 -12.40 15.67 31.65
C ASN A 178 -11.40 16.04 30.55
N THR A 179 -11.20 15.14 29.59
CA THR A 179 -10.19 15.29 28.53
C THR A 179 -10.73 15.80 27.20
N LYS A 180 -11.94 16.36 27.16
CA LYS A 180 -12.61 16.78 25.92
C LYS A 180 -11.82 17.77 25.04
N LYS A 181 -10.89 18.54 25.62
CA LYS A 181 -10.01 19.48 24.90
C LYS A 181 -8.59 18.95 24.65
N LEU A 182 -8.25 17.79 25.20
CA LEU A 182 -6.93 17.20 25.09
C LEU A 182 -6.65 16.79 23.64
N SER A 183 -5.55 17.30 23.08
CA SER A 183 -5.17 17.09 21.68
C SER A 183 -3.93 16.22 21.50
N LYS A 184 -3.05 16.16 22.50
CA LYS A 184 -1.79 15.42 22.44
C LYS A 184 -1.45 14.80 23.79
N MET A 185 -1.06 13.53 23.76
CA MET A 185 -0.65 12.74 24.93
C MET A 185 0.45 11.73 24.59
N TYR A 186 1.27 12.02 23.57
CA TYR A 186 2.42 11.19 23.20
C TYR A 186 3.28 10.89 24.42
N SER A 187 3.70 9.62 24.56
CA SER A 187 4.63 9.17 25.61
C SER A 187 4.21 9.44 27.06
N MET A 188 2.91 9.66 27.32
CA MET A 188 2.43 10.10 28.64
C MET A 188 2.90 9.19 29.79
N PHE A 189 2.85 7.86 29.62
CA PHE A 189 3.25 6.82 30.59
C PHE A 189 4.41 5.95 30.09
N LYS A 190 5.21 6.42 29.12
CA LYS A 190 6.34 5.65 28.61
C LYS A 190 7.41 5.52 29.71
N TYR A 191 7.85 4.29 29.98
CA TYR A 191 8.78 3.94 31.06
C TYR A 191 8.29 4.30 32.47
N THR A 192 6.98 4.38 32.69
CA THR A 192 6.38 4.59 34.00
C THR A 192 6.11 3.23 34.65
N ASP A 193 7.16 2.59 35.16
CA ASP A 193 7.16 1.15 35.49
C ASP A 193 6.10 0.73 36.52
N SER A 194 5.74 1.61 37.46
CA SER A 194 4.71 1.29 38.47
C SER A 194 3.27 1.59 38.06
N TYR A 195 3.03 2.23 36.90
CA TYR A 195 1.68 2.63 36.53
C TYR A 195 0.86 1.41 36.08
N ASP A 196 -0.13 1.05 36.89
CA ASP A 196 -1.03 -0.09 36.65
C ASP A 196 -2.52 0.31 36.67
N SER A 197 -2.81 1.60 36.89
CA SER A 197 -4.19 2.13 36.99
C SER A 197 -4.83 2.42 35.62
N TYR A 198 -4.50 1.65 34.57
CA TYR A 198 -4.94 1.91 33.19
C TYR A 198 -6.47 1.88 33.01
N ASP A 199 -7.19 1.06 33.79
CA ASP A 199 -8.66 1.01 33.78
C ASP A 199 -9.30 2.36 34.14
N SER A 200 -8.61 3.19 34.92
CA SER A 200 -9.10 4.53 35.27
C SER A 200 -9.22 5.46 34.05
N LEU A 201 -8.60 5.12 32.93
CA LEU A 201 -8.64 5.92 31.71
C LEU A 201 -9.91 5.69 30.87
N ALA A 202 -10.76 4.71 31.23
CA ALA A 202 -11.89 4.29 30.40
C ALA A 202 -12.90 5.41 30.05
N ASN A 203 -13.03 6.43 30.93
CA ASN A 203 -13.96 7.55 30.76
C ASN A 203 -13.39 8.73 29.96
N TRP A 204 -12.15 8.65 29.50
CA TRP A 204 -11.52 9.75 28.77
C TRP A 204 -12.18 9.98 27.40
N ASP A 205 -12.46 11.24 27.11
CA ASP A 205 -12.85 11.68 25.77
C ASP A 205 -11.59 11.82 24.90
N LEU A 206 -11.52 11.01 23.84
CA LEU A 206 -10.40 10.97 22.91
C LEU A 206 -10.70 11.70 21.58
N SER A 207 -11.89 12.26 21.40
CA SER A 207 -12.37 12.77 20.10
C SER A 207 -11.52 13.90 19.50
N LYS A 208 -10.76 14.63 20.34
CA LYS A 208 -9.83 15.70 19.94
C LYS A 208 -8.37 15.27 19.82
N VAL A 209 -8.05 14.04 20.19
CA VAL A 209 -6.69 13.53 20.21
C VAL A 209 -6.17 13.40 18.77
N SER A 210 -5.01 14.01 18.54
CA SER A 210 -4.27 13.94 17.28
C SER A 210 -3.00 13.11 17.38
N ASP A 211 -2.53 12.86 18.61
CA ASP A 211 -1.34 12.06 18.86
C ASP A 211 -1.42 11.33 20.23
N ILE A 212 -1.31 10.01 20.17
CA ILE A 212 -1.28 9.07 21.29
C ILE A 212 -0.15 8.04 21.10
N SER A 213 0.88 8.41 20.32
CA SER A 213 2.00 7.52 20.04
C SER A 213 2.79 7.23 21.32
N ASP A 214 3.30 6.01 21.42
CA ASP A 214 4.09 5.54 22.56
C ASP A 214 3.45 5.79 23.94
N PHE A 215 2.12 5.81 24.02
CA PHE A 215 1.39 6.20 25.23
C PHE A 215 1.87 5.49 26.51
N CYS A 216 2.19 4.20 26.41
CA CYS A 216 2.86 3.40 27.43
C CYS A 216 4.03 2.61 26.80
N ALA A 217 4.85 1.95 27.63
CA ALA A 217 5.97 1.14 27.12
C ALA A 217 5.47 0.02 26.17
N ASN A 218 6.27 -0.26 25.14
CA ASN A 218 5.95 -1.16 24.04
C ASN A 218 6.16 -2.64 24.43
N TYR A 219 5.46 -3.06 25.48
CA TYR A 219 5.34 -4.45 25.90
C TYR A 219 3.90 -4.89 25.69
N GLU A 220 3.70 -6.05 25.05
CA GLU A 220 2.36 -6.55 24.69
C GLU A 220 1.41 -6.62 25.90
N ILE A 221 1.94 -6.99 27.08
CA ILE A 221 1.19 -7.05 28.33
C ILE A 221 0.58 -5.70 28.72
N LEU A 222 1.26 -4.58 28.45
CA LEU A 222 0.80 -3.26 28.86
C LEU A 222 -0.33 -2.74 27.97
N TYR A 223 -0.25 -2.94 26.65
CA TYR A 223 -1.33 -2.54 25.76
C TYR A 223 -2.63 -3.29 26.07
N LYS A 224 -2.56 -4.56 26.48
CA LYS A 224 -3.75 -5.34 26.88
C LYS A 224 -4.44 -4.77 28.14
N LYS A 225 -3.73 -4.03 28.99
CA LYS A 225 -4.29 -3.32 30.15
C LYS A 225 -4.98 -2.02 29.78
N LEU A 226 -4.77 -1.48 28.57
CA LEU A 226 -5.46 -0.26 28.15
C LEU A 226 -6.95 -0.54 27.89
N PRO A 227 -7.82 0.42 28.24
CA PRO A 227 -9.23 0.36 27.88
C PRO A 227 -9.40 0.15 26.37
N LEU A 228 -10.44 -0.60 25.99
CA LEU A 228 -10.70 -0.96 24.58
C LEU A 228 -10.61 0.26 23.64
N ARG A 229 -11.22 1.38 24.03
CA ARG A 229 -11.22 2.60 23.22
C ARG A 229 -9.81 3.12 22.91
N PHE A 230 -8.87 3.04 23.86
CA PHE A 230 -7.48 3.45 23.63
C PHE A 230 -6.82 2.54 22.59
N ARG A 231 -6.96 1.21 22.73
CA ARG A 231 -6.42 0.25 21.76
C ARG A 231 -6.99 0.46 20.36
N VAL A 232 -8.29 0.72 20.24
CA VAL A 232 -8.94 1.03 18.95
C VAL A 232 -8.44 2.35 18.37
N TYR A 233 -8.22 3.37 19.20
CA TYR A 233 -7.58 4.62 18.76
C TYR A 233 -6.16 4.40 18.24
N MET A 234 -5.35 3.62 18.94
CA MET A 234 -3.99 3.29 18.49
C MET A 234 -4.01 2.50 17.18
N GLN A 235 -4.91 1.51 17.05
CA GLN A 235 -5.12 0.77 15.80
C GLN A 235 -5.53 1.69 14.66
N ALA A 236 -6.48 2.61 14.89
CA ALA A 236 -6.91 3.58 13.88
C ALA A 236 -5.80 4.56 13.49
N PHE A 237 -4.86 4.84 14.39
CA PHE A 237 -3.83 5.86 14.18
C PHE A 237 -2.59 5.33 13.51
N TYR A 238 -2.23 4.08 13.81
CA TYR A 238 -0.92 3.52 13.53
C TYR A 238 -0.99 2.12 12.89
N GLY A 239 -2.15 1.46 12.87
CA GLY A 239 -2.27 0.08 12.41
C GLY A 239 -1.54 -0.87 13.36
N SER A 240 -0.40 -1.39 12.92
CA SER A 240 0.46 -2.27 13.71
C SER A 240 1.66 -1.54 14.32
N HIS A 241 2.20 -2.07 15.40
CA HIS A 241 3.46 -1.64 16.01
C HIS A 241 4.49 -2.77 15.99
N LYS A 242 5.77 -2.38 16.05
CA LYS A 242 6.87 -3.34 16.09
C LYS A 242 7.13 -3.79 17.54
N VAL A 243 7.18 -5.09 17.78
CA VAL A 243 7.43 -5.71 19.08
C VAL A 243 8.64 -6.63 18.98
N TYR A 244 9.53 -6.55 19.95
CA TYR A 244 10.59 -7.53 20.13
C TYR A 244 10.00 -8.78 20.78
N VAL A 245 10.02 -9.90 20.08
CA VAL A 245 9.55 -11.20 20.56
C VAL A 245 10.77 -12.10 20.73
N SER A 246 10.95 -12.68 21.92
CA SER A 246 12.04 -13.61 22.17
C SER A 246 11.86 -14.88 21.33
N ILE A 247 12.92 -15.29 20.63
CA ILE A 247 12.99 -16.54 19.88
C ILE A 247 13.83 -17.53 20.70
N GLY A 248 13.19 -18.56 21.23
CA GLY A 248 13.88 -19.62 21.99
C GLY A 248 14.48 -19.13 23.31
N ASN A 249 15.42 -19.90 23.86
CA ASN A 249 15.99 -19.69 25.20
C ASN A 249 17.23 -18.77 25.22
N ASN A 250 17.65 -18.22 24.08
CA ASN A 250 18.97 -17.60 23.91
C ASN A 250 18.91 -16.12 23.53
N GLU A 251 18.27 -15.25 24.31
CA GLU A 251 18.34 -13.76 24.16
C GLU A 251 18.25 -13.15 22.73
N GLU A 252 17.78 -13.91 21.74
CA GLU A 252 17.54 -13.46 20.38
C GLU A 252 16.12 -12.92 20.31
N TYR A 253 15.97 -11.74 19.71
CA TYR A 253 14.69 -11.05 19.59
C TYR A 253 14.37 -10.82 18.12
N ASP A 254 13.21 -11.32 17.68
CA ASP A 254 12.66 -10.97 16.39
C ASP A 254 11.80 -9.71 16.48
N LEU A 255 11.86 -8.88 15.44
CA LEU A 255 11.05 -7.68 15.34
C LEU A 255 9.76 -8.00 14.59
N VAL A 256 8.72 -8.38 15.34
CA VAL A 256 7.43 -8.77 14.78
C VAL A 256 6.49 -7.57 14.74
N SER A 257 5.74 -7.40 13.65
CA SER A 257 4.65 -6.42 13.59
C SER A 257 3.40 -7.01 14.26
N ARG A 258 2.83 -6.34 15.25
CA ARG A 258 1.59 -6.74 15.94
C ARG A 258 0.58 -5.61 15.95
N ASP A 259 -0.70 -5.95 15.86
CA ASP A 259 -1.78 -4.99 16.00
C ASP A 259 -1.96 -4.56 17.46
N TYR A 260 -2.38 -3.31 17.69
CA TYR A 260 -2.81 -2.85 19.02
C TYR A 260 -4.10 -3.56 19.45
N ILE A 261 -4.92 -3.96 18.46
CA ILE A 261 -6.03 -4.89 18.63
C ILE A 261 -6.24 -5.64 17.32
N THR A 262 -6.13 -6.96 17.36
CA THR A 262 -6.54 -7.82 16.24
C THR A 262 -8.06 -7.82 16.16
N ILE A 263 -8.60 -7.35 15.04
CA ILE A 263 -10.05 -7.26 14.81
C ILE A 263 -10.49 -8.51 14.05
N THR A 264 -11.44 -9.24 14.64
CA THR A 264 -11.95 -10.51 14.12
C THR A 264 -13.48 -10.46 14.03
N LYS A 265 -14.07 -11.45 13.37
CA LYS A 265 -15.53 -11.61 13.30
C LYS A 265 -16.19 -11.65 14.69
N GLU A 266 -15.48 -12.16 15.68
CA GLU A 266 -15.97 -12.34 17.05
C GLU A 266 -16.00 -11.03 17.85
N ASN A 267 -15.03 -10.12 17.64
CA ASN A 267 -14.88 -8.91 18.46
C ASN A 267 -15.26 -7.60 17.75
N VAL A 268 -15.52 -7.63 16.44
CA VAL A 268 -15.78 -6.42 15.65
C VAL A 268 -16.97 -5.62 16.16
N GLY A 269 -18.01 -6.28 16.69
CA GLY A 269 -19.17 -5.60 17.27
C GLY A 269 -18.82 -4.75 18.49
N GLU A 270 -17.97 -5.25 19.39
CA GLU A 270 -17.50 -4.50 20.57
C GLU A 270 -16.62 -3.32 20.16
N VAL A 271 -15.67 -3.57 19.23
CA VAL A 271 -14.79 -2.54 18.67
C VAL A 271 -15.60 -1.42 18.03
N TYR A 272 -16.58 -1.78 17.20
CA TYR A 272 -17.45 -0.82 16.51
C TYR A 272 -18.27 0.01 17.50
N ASN A 273 -18.88 -0.62 18.49
CA ASN A 273 -19.67 0.07 19.51
C ASN A 273 -18.85 1.09 20.30
N ALA A 274 -17.58 0.77 20.61
CA ALA A 274 -16.66 1.66 21.33
C ALA A 274 -16.36 2.96 20.57
N ILE A 275 -16.52 2.98 19.25
CA ILE A 275 -16.22 4.14 18.38
C ILE A 275 -17.42 4.63 17.54
N SER A 276 -18.60 4.04 17.72
CA SER A 276 -19.80 4.28 16.91
C SER A 276 -20.19 5.77 16.81
N LYS A 277 -20.02 6.51 17.91
CA LYS A 277 -20.33 7.95 18.07
C LYS A 277 -19.09 8.85 17.95
N ASP A 278 -17.94 8.30 17.54
CA ASP A 278 -16.71 9.07 17.48
C ASP A 278 -16.71 10.07 16.31
N THR A 279 -15.96 11.16 16.45
CA THR A 279 -15.83 12.21 15.43
C THR A 279 -14.39 12.42 14.96
N ASN A 280 -13.44 11.64 15.51
CA ASN A 280 -12.06 11.67 15.09
C ASN A 280 -11.90 11.10 13.68
N LYS A 281 -11.25 11.84 12.79
CA LYS A 281 -11.15 11.47 11.36
C LYS A 281 -10.48 10.11 11.12
N LYS A 282 -9.45 9.75 11.90
CA LYS A 282 -8.75 8.47 11.73
C LYS A 282 -9.63 7.31 12.22
N VAL A 283 -10.35 7.52 13.32
CA VAL A 283 -11.30 6.55 13.87
C VAL A 283 -12.50 6.36 12.95
N LEU A 284 -13.02 7.44 12.35
CA LEU A 284 -14.07 7.35 11.34
C LEU A 284 -13.62 6.58 10.09
N ALA A 285 -12.36 6.72 9.66
CA ALA A 285 -11.81 5.90 8.57
C ALA A 285 -11.76 4.42 8.93
N LEU A 286 -11.29 4.07 10.14
CA LEU A 286 -11.34 2.69 10.64
C LEU A 286 -12.78 2.18 10.70
N LYS A 287 -13.72 2.96 11.24
CA LYS A 287 -15.15 2.61 11.32
C LYS A 287 -15.70 2.18 9.96
N LYS A 288 -15.45 2.96 8.91
CA LYS A 288 -15.92 2.64 7.54
C LYS A 288 -15.26 1.39 6.96
N LYS A 289 -13.97 1.19 7.26
CA LYS A 289 -13.26 -0.04 6.89
C LYS A 289 -13.94 -1.26 7.52
N LEU A 290 -14.27 -1.18 8.81
CA LEU A 290 -14.96 -2.28 9.51
C LEU A 290 -16.35 -2.56 8.92
N GLU A 291 -17.12 -1.53 8.60
CA GLU A 291 -18.45 -1.69 7.97
C GLU A 291 -18.39 -2.41 6.62
N THR A 292 -17.28 -2.24 5.90
CA THR A 292 -17.04 -2.90 4.61
C THR A 292 -16.52 -4.32 4.77
N GLU A 293 -15.57 -4.54 5.69
CA GLU A 293 -14.92 -5.85 5.88
C GLU A 293 -15.79 -6.84 6.64
N PHE A 294 -16.65 -6.34 7.53
CA PHE A 294 -17.49 -7.12 8.44
C PHE A 294 -18.96 -6.77 8.27
N THR A 295 -19.42 -6.61 7.02
CA THR A 295 -20.79 -6.20 6.70
C THR A 295 -21.81 -7.15 7.34
N GLU A 296 -21.58 -8.47 7.30
CA GLU A 296 -22.49 -9.45 7.87
C GLU A 296 -22.57 -9.33 9.40
N GLU A 297 -21.41 -9.24 10.06
CA GLU A 297 -21.29 -9.19 11.52
C GLU A 297 -21.83 -7.87 12.09
N LEU A 298 -21.71 -6.77 11.35
CA LEU A 298 -22.18 -5.44 11.77
C LEU A 298 -23.61 -5.13 11.32
N SER A 299 -24.26 -6.02 10.59
CA SER A 299 -25.61 -5.82 10.03
C SER A 299 -26.66 -5.44 11.08
N SER A 300 -26.56 -5.97 12.30
CA SER A 300 -27.48 -5.65 13.41
C SER A 300 -27.37 -4.22 13.91
N VAL A 301 -26.21 -3.59 13.77
CA VAL A 301 -25.93 -2.23 14.27
C VAL A 301 -26.05 -1.20 13.15
N THR A 302 -25.69 -1.58 11.91
CA THR A 302 -25.75 -0.68 10.73
C THR A 302 -27.07 -0.80 9.96
N ASN A 303 -27.86 -1.84 10.21
CA ASN A 303 -29.00 -2.25 9.40
C ASN A 303 -28.65 -2.40 7.90
N ASN A 304 -27.38 -2.73 7.61
CA ASN A 304 -26.77 -2.78 6.27
C ASN A 304 -26.97 -1.52 5.43
N TYR A 305 -27.35 -0.38 6.03
CA TYR A 305 -27.73 0.81 5.27
C TYR A 305 -28.73 0.49 4.15
N ASN A 306 -29.70 -0.39 4.42
CA ASN A 306 -30.65 -0.88 3.43
C ASN A 306 -31.74 0.17 3.15
N PHE A 307 -31.39 1.18 2.36
CA PHE A 307 -32.32 2.22 1.89
C PHE A 307 -33.25 1.64 0.82
N LYS A 308 -34.56 1.62 1.08
CA LYS A 308 -35.57 1.14 0.13
C LYS A 308 -35.96 2.20 -0.89
N THR A 309 -35.88 3.47 -0.51
CA THR A 309 -36.19 4.62 -1.38
C THR A 309 -35.11 5.68 -1.29
N ILE A 310 -35.06 6.55 -2.30
CA ILE A 310 -34.10 7.66 -2.31
C ILE A 310 -34.38 8.66 -1.18
N GLU A 311 -35.63 8.82 -0.75
CA GLU A 311 -36.00 9.70 0.37
C GLU A 311 -35.41 9.21 1.70
N GLU A 312 -35.34 7.88 1.90
CA GLU A 312 -34.67 7.30 3.08
C GLU A 312 -33.17 7.60 3.07
N ALA A 313 -32.53 7.49 1.90
CA ALA A 313 -31.12 7.84 1.73
C ALA A 313 -30.86 9.34 1.90
N GLU A 314 -31.69 10.22 1.32
CA GLU A 314 -31.59 11.67 1.47
C GLU A 314 -31.75 12.10 2.94
N LYS A 315 -32.72 11.51 3.66
CA LYS A 315 -32.89 11.76 5.10
C LYS A 315 -31.67 11.30 5.90
N TYR A 316 -31.17 10.10 5.62
CA TYR A 316 -29.96 9.60 6.27
C TYR A 316 -28.76 10.52 6.03
N VAL A 317 -28.58 10.99 4.79
CA VAL A 317 -27.54 11.95 4.45
C VAL A 317 -27.73 13.24 5.24
N GLU A 318 -28.94 13.79 5.33
CA GLU A 318 -29.20 15.00 6.12
C GLU A 318 -28.75 14.85 7.58
N ASP A 319 -29.07 13.71 8.20
CA ASP A 319 -28.76 13.44 9.61
C ASP A 319 -27.26 13.23 9.85
N ASN A 320 -26.50 12.81 8.84
CA ASN A 320 -25.07 12.45 8.95
C ASN A 320 -24.13 13.44 8.26
N TYR A 321 -24.65 14.47 7.59
CA TYR A 321 -23.85 15.43 6.84
C TYR A 321 -23.20 16.48 7.74
N ASN A 322 -21.87 16.49 7.79
CA ASN A 322 -21.13 17.51 8.54
C ASN A 322 -20.93 18.79 7.74
N LYS A 323 -21.75 19.81 8.01
CA LYS A 323 -21.66 21.15 7.39
C LYS A 323 -20.27 21.81 7.47
N LYS A 324 -19.41 21.44 8.44
CA LYS A 324 -18.05 21.97 8.53
C LYS A 324 -17.16 21.55 7.36
N ASP A 325 -17.54 20.49 6.65
CA ASP A 325 -16.79 19.94 5.53
C ASP A 325 -17.22 20.53 4.17
N ASP A 326 -18.23 21.40 4.11
CA ASP A 326 -18.72 22.06 2.88
C ASP A 326 -17.61 22.73 2.07
N LYS A 327 -16.66 23.38 2.75
CA LYS A 327 -15.52 24.02 2.10
C LYS A 327 -14.65 23.05 1.29
N LYS A 328 -14.63 21.77 1.65
CA LYS A 328 -13.85 20.73 0.96
C LYS A 328 -14.50 20.25 -0.33
N VAL A 329 -15.80 20.48 -0.49
CA VAL A 329 -16.63 20.02 -1.61
C VAL A 329 -17.34 21.18 -2.30
N SER A 330 -16.82 22.40 -2.16
CA SER A 330 -17.37 23.61 -2.77
C SER A 330 -17.34 23.60 -4.30
N PHE A 331 -16.57 22.70 -4.91
CA PHE A 331 -16.54 22.46 -6.36
C PHE A 331 -17.66 21.51 -6.83
N ILE A 332 -18.38 20.86 -5.91
CA ILE A 332 -19.56 20.04 -6.20
C ILE A 332 -20.78 20.92 -5.98
N ASN A 333 -21.13 21.76 -6.95
CA ASN A 333 -22.38 22.53 -6.95
C ASN A 333 -23.00 22.40 -8.35
N ASP A 334 -24.33 22.44 -8.42
CA ASP A 334 -25.08 22.56 -9.68
C ASP A 334 -24.89 21.39 -10.67
N TYR A 335 -24.58 20.21 -10.15
CA TYR A 335 -24.60 18.96 -10.92
C TYR A 335 -25.97 18.30 -10.87
N LYS A 336 -26.45 17.88 -12.04
CA LYS A 336 -27.74 17.21 -12.21
C LYS A 336 -27.54 15.71 -12.24
N VAL A 337 -27.85 15.04 -11.14
CA VAL A 337 -27.89 13.58 -11.06
C VAL A 337 -29.33 13.18 -10.82
N LEU A 338 -29.85 12.28 -11.65
CA LEU A 338 -31.23 11.84 -11.56
C LEU A 338 -31.34 10.67 -10.59
N ILE A 339 -32.52 10.52 -9.99
CA ILE A 339 -32.86 9.28 -9.28
C ILE A 339 -33.13 8.15 -10.28
N LYS A 340 -33.14 6.89 -9.83
CA LYS A 340 -33.17 5.70 -10.70
C LYS A 340 -34.30 5.68 -11.74
N ASP A 341 -35.48 6.18 -11.39
CA ASP A 341 -36.64 6.24 -12.30
C ASP A 341 -36.68 7.49 -13.19
N LYS A 342 -35.66 8.36 -13.08
CA LYS A 342 -35.50 9.62 -13.82
C LYS A 342 -36.61 10.65 -13.59
N SER A 343 -37.41 10.51 -12.53
CA SER A 343 -38.53 11.43 -12.26
C SER A 343 -38.11 12.79 -11.70
N ARG A 344 -36.96 12.86 -11.01
CA ARG A 344 -36.39 14.10 -10.47
C ARG A 344 -34.87 14.03 -10.26
N GLU A 345 -34.27 15.17 -9.96
CA GLU A 345 -32.88 15.26 -9.48
C GLU A 345 -32.79 14.86 -8.00
N VAL A 346 -31.68 14.23 -7.61
CA VAL A 346 -31.34 13.95 -6.20
C VAL A 346 -30.80 15.23 -5.54
N ASP A 347 -30.99 15.38 -4.23
CA ASP A 347 -30.34 16.45 -3.47
C ASP A 347 -28.81 16.42 -3.66
N ASN A 348 -28.23 17.55 -4.06
CA ASN A 348 -26.79 17.72 -4.26
C ASN A 348 -25.97 17.38 -2.99
N LYS A 349 -26.56 17.49 -1.81
CA LYS A 349 -25.95 17.06 -0.53
C LYS A 349 -25.61 15.57 -0.53
N VAL A 350 -26.37 14.72 -1.23
CA VAL A 350 -26.06 13.30 -1.42
C VAL A 350 -24.75 13.13 -2.20
N LEU A 351 -24.57 13.91 -3.27
CA LEU A 351 -23.33 13.86 -4.07
C LEU A 351 -22.11 14.31 -3.27
N LYS A 352 -22.27 15.38 -2.47
CA LYS A 352 -21.23 15.87 -1.54
C LYS A 352 -20.90 14.83 -0.48
N TYR A 353 -21.92 14.19 0.08
CA TYR A 353 -21.76 13.13 1.07
C TYR A 353 -20.94 11.97 0.50
N ILE A 354 -21.36 11.40 -0.65
CA ILE A 354 -20.62 10.33 -1.34
C ILE A 354 -19.14 10.69 -1.51
N TYR A 355 -18.84 11.91 -1.97
CA TYR A 355 -17.47 12.36 -2.15
C TYR A 355 -16.68 12.43 -0.83
N LEU A 356 -17.28 13.03 0.21
CA LEU A 356 -16.67 13.14 1.54
C LEU A 356 -16.42 11.77 2.18
N GLU A 357 -17.29 10.81 1.89
CA GLU A 357 -17.20 9.47 2.44
C GLU A 357 -15.96 8.74 1.95
N TYR A 358 -15.62 8.86 0.65
CA TYR A 358 -14.35 8.38 0.12
C TYR A 358 -13.15 9.25 0.50
N LEU A 359 -13.32 10.58 0.60
CA LEU A 359 -12.24 11.50 0.96
C LEU A 359 -11.64 11.18 2.35
N ILE A 360 -12.43 10.64 3.28
CA ILE A 360 -11.94 10.29 4.62
C ILE A 360 -10.96 9.12 4.61
N LEU A 361 -11.12 8.17 3.67
CA LEU A 361 -10.35 6.92 3.61
C LEU A 361 -8.90 7.15 3.16
N LYS A 362 -8.60 8.30 2.57
CA LYS A 362 -7.29 8.67 2.04
C LYS A 362 -6.74 7.61 1.07
N ARG A 363 -5.73 6.82 1.47
CA ARG A 363 -5.07 5.82 0.62
C ARG A 363 -5.44 4.38 0.99
N ASP A 364 -6.15 4.18 2.09
CA ASP A 364 -6.66 2.87 2.51
C ASP A 364 -8.09 2.68 1.99
N ILE A 365 -8.29 2.99 0.71
CA ILE A 365 -9.62 3.01 0.12
C ILE A 365 -10.12 1.58 -0.08
N LYS A 366 -11.39 1.37 0.27
CA LYS A 366 -12.20 0.23 -0.13
C LYS A 366 -13.50 0.72 -0.74
N ARG A 367 -14.12 -0.14 -1.55
CA ARG A 367 -15.48 0.09 -2.04
C ARG A 367 -16.44 0.06 -0.84
N LEU A 368 -17.29 1.07 -0.71
CA LEU A 368 -18.14 1.26 0.48
C LEU A 368 -19.56 0.75 0.21
N THR A 369 -19.97 -0.32 0.88
CA THR A 369 -21.31 -0.94 0.76
C THR A 369 -22.44 0.07 0.97
N GLN A 370 -22.28 0.98 1.93
CA GLN A 370 -23.23 2.06 2.18
C GLN A 370 -23.43 2.95 0.95
N ILE A 371 -22.34 3.30 0.28
CA ILE A 371 -22.37 4.17 -0.89
C ILE A 371 -22.92 3.43 -2.11
N ASP A 372 -22.60 2.14 -2.26
CA ASP A 372 -23.23 1.28 -3.26
C ASP A 372 -24.76 1.31 -3.11
N ASN A 373 -25.29 1.17 -1.88
CA ASN A 373 -26.73 1.21 -1.62
C ASN A 373 -27.37 2.56 -1.99
N ILE A 374 -26.68 3.68 -1.77
CA ILE A 374 -27.16 5.01 -2.18
C ILE A 374 -27.14 5.12 -3.71
N ILE A 375 -26.02 4.78 -4.36
CA ILE A 375 -25.85 4.90 -5.82
C ILE A 375 -26.82 3.99 -6.57
N ASN A 376 -27.16 2.82 -6.02
CA ASN A 376 -28.16 1.90 -6.60
C ASN A 376 -29.59 2.48 -6.69
N LEU A 377 -29.85 3.60 -5.99
CA LEU A 377 -31.09 4.38 -6.03
C LEU A 377 -30.99 5.58 -6.99
N LEU A 378 -29.84 5.82 -7.60
CA LEU A 378 -29.60 6.86 -8.59
C LEU A 378 -29.64 6.30 -10.02
N ASP A 379 -29.82 7.18 -10.99
CA ASP A 379 -29.54 6.87 -12.39
C ASP A 379 -28.02 6.79 -12.60
N LYS A 380 -27.55 5.61 -13.01
CA LYS A 380 -26.12 5.28 -13.10
C LYS A 380 -25.38 6.18 -14.09
N ASP A 381 -25.97 6.46 -15.25
CA ASP A 381 -25.32 7.24 -16.31
C ASP A 381 -25.10 8.69 -15.89
N SER A 382 -26.13 9.34 -15.34
CA SER A 382 -26.00 10.71 -14.83
C SER A 382 -25.03 10.81 -13.64
N PHE A 383 -24.96 9.79 -12.78
CA PHE A 383 -23.96 9.74 -11.70
C PHE A 383 -22.52 9.60 -12.23
N ILE A 384 -22.29 8.71 -13.20
CA ILE A 384 -20.98 8.53 -13.83
C ILE A 384 -20.54 9.82 -14.53
N GLU A 385 -21.44 10.48 -15.26
CA GLU A 385 -21.16 11.75 -15.92
C GLU A 385 -20.82 12.85 -14.90
N PHE A 386 -21.55 12.91 -13.79
CA PHE A 386 -21.26 13.81 -12.68
C PHE A 386 -19.82 13.63 -12.18
N ILE A 387 -19.43 12.41 -11.78
CA ILE A 387 -18.13 12.19 -11.15
C ILE A 387 -16.98 12.34 -12.15
N LYS A 388 -17.20 11.95 -13.42
CA LYS A 388 -16.29 12.23 -14.53
C LYS A 388 -16.04 13.73 -14.67
N ASN A 389 -17.10 14.53 -14.70
CA ASN A 389 -16.99 15.99 -14.83
C ASN A 389 -16.29 16.63 -13.62
N VAL A 390 -16.46 16.07 -12.41
CA VAL A 390 -15.70 16.51 -11.22
C VAL A 390 -14.22 16.17 -11.38
N TYR A 391 -13.88 14.95 -11.83
CA TYR A 391 -12.50 14.55 -12.07
C TYR A 391 -11.83 15.41 -13.16
N ASP A 392 -12.49 15.60 -14.30
CA ASP A 392 -12.00 16.39 -15.43
C ASP A 392 -11.69 17.84 -15.02
N LYS A 393 -12.55 18.45 -14.19
CA LYS A 393 -12.36 19.84 -13.71
C LYS A 393 -11.31 19.98 -12.61
N THR A 394 -11.20 19.00 -11.70
CA THR A 394 -10.46 19.18 -10.44
C THR A 394 -9.16 18.39 -10.36
N ASN A 395 -9.02 17.34 -11.18
CA ASN A 395 -7.93 16.35 -11.11
C ASN A 395 -7.68 15.77 -9.70
N LYS A 396 -8.72 15.64 -8.88
CA LYS A 396 -8.58 15.13 -7.51
C LYS A 396 -8.57 13.60 -7.50
N GLU A 397 -7.62 13.01 -6.76
CA GLU A 397 -7.49 11.55 -6.59
C GLU A 397 -8.82 10.90 -6.16
N THR A 398 -9.52 11.49 -5.17
CA THR A 398 -10.82 10.98 -4.71
C THR A 398 -11.88 10.93 -5.82
N ALA A 399 -11.89 11.91 -6.74
CA ALA A 399 -12.81 11.89 -7.87
C ALA A 399 -12.45 10.78 -8.86
N ALA A 400 -11.15 10.60 -9.14
CA ALA A 400 -10.64 9.54 -9.99
C ALA A 400 -11.03 8.15 -9.46
N ILE A 401 -10.87 7.95 -8.15
CA ILE A 401 -11.19 6.68 -7.49
C ILE A 401 -12.68 6.37 -7.57
N ILE A 402 -13.55 7.32 -7.23
CA ILE A 402 -15.01 7.12 -7.34
C ILE A 402 -15.37 6.86 -8.81
N TYR A 403 -14.83 7.64 -9.75
CA TYR A 403 -15.10 7.46 -11.17
C TYR A 403 -14.70 6.06 -11.66
N CYS A 404 -13.54 5.54 -11.26
CA CYS A 404 -13.12 4.19 -11.65
C CYS A 404 -13.91 3.08 -10.96
N ILE A 405 -14.34 3.25 -9.70
CA ILE A 405 -15.18 2.24 -9.02
C ILE A 405 -16.53 2.05 -9.74
N TYR A 406 -17.14 3.14 -10.24
CA TYR A 406 -18.51 3.10 -10.76
C TYR A 406 -18.62 3.20 -12.30
N GLY A 407 -17.60 3.75 -12.95
CA GLY A 407 -17.59 4.05 -14.40
C GLY A 407 -17.03 2.94 -15.29
N GLY A 408 -16.60 1.81 -14.72
CA GLY A 408 -16.12 0.65 -15.47
C GLY A 408 -14.83 0.89 -16.26
N ASP A 409 -14.64 0.10 -17.31
CA ASP A 409 -13.39 0.08 -18.09
C ASP A 409 -13.09 1.42 -18.79
N ASP A 410 -14.12 2.15 -19.22
CA ASP A 410 -13.97 3.50 -19.79
C ASP A 410 -13.37 4.48 -18.77
N ALA A 411 -13.81 4.40 -17.52
CA ALA A 411 -13.25 5.24 -16.45
C ALA A 411 -11.80 4.85 -16.16
N LEU A 412 -11.50 3.55 -16.07
CA LEU A 412 -10.13 3.04 -15.91
C LEU A 412 -9.20 3.54 -17.01
N TYR A 413 -9.63 3.43 -18.28
CA TYR A 413 -8.87 3.91 -19.43
C TYR A 413 -8.60 5.42 -19.33
N ASN A 414 -9.65 6.22 -19.08
CA ASN A 414 -9.53 7.68 -19.03
C ASN A 414 -8.61 8.16 -17.90
N VAL A 415 -8.72 7.56 -16.71
CA VAL A 415 -7.86 7.92 -15.57
C VAL A 415 -6.42 7.45 -15.80
N TYR A 416 -6.22 6.20 -16.24
CA TYR A 416 -4.87 5.67 -16.49
C TYR A 416 -4.11 6.49 -17.53
N LYS A 417 -4.80 6.89 -18.62
CA LYS A 417 -4.21 7.72 -19.69
C LYS A 417 -3.58 9.00 -19.15
N LYS A 418 -4.15 9.57 -18.08
CA LYS A 418 -3.66 10.81 -17.45
C LYS A 418 -2.64 10.57 -16.33
N GLU A 419 -2.86 9.55 -15.50
CA GLU A 419 -2.05 9.33 -14.29
C GLU A 419 -0.75 8.55 -14.54
N GLN A 420 -0.75 7.57 -15.45
CA GLN A 420 0.38 6.72 -15.89
C GLN A 420 1.36 6.21 -14.83
N ASP A 421 1.39 4.89 -14.61
CA ASP A 421 2.37 4.19 -13.76
C ASP A 421 2.54 4.86 -12.38
N THR A 422 1.45 5.15 -11.69
CA THR A 422 1.46 5.76 -10.35
C THR A 422 0.92 4.81 -9.30
N LYS A 423 1.21 5.10 -8.02
CA LYS A 423 0.55 4.42 -6.89
C LYS A 423 -0.98 4.53 -6.94
N LEU A 424 -1.50 5.64 -7.48
CA LEU A 424 -2.94 5.81 -7.71
C LEU A 424 -3.46 4.82 -8.77
N SER A 425 -2.69 4.61 -9.85
CA SER A 425 -3.05 3.63 -10.89
C SER A 425 -3.18 2.23 -10.31
N LEU A 426 -2.20 1.80 -9.49
CA LEU A 426 -2.25 0.50 -8.82
C LEU A 426 -3.39 0.40 -7.80
N LEU A 427 -3.65 1.47 -7.04
CA LEU A 427 -4.78 1.51 -6.10
C LEU A 427 -6.12 1.34 -6.83
N ILE A 428 -6.29 2.02 -7.97
CA ILE A 428 -7.50 1.93 -8.79
C ILE A 428 -7.68 0.54 -9.39
N ILE A 429 -6.59 -0.08 -9.88
CA ILE A 429 -6.60 -1.47 -10.36
C ILE A 429 -6.98 -2.42 -9.24
N LYS A 430 -6.39 -2.27 -8.05
CA LYS A 430 -6.72 -3.10 -6.86
C LYS A 430 -8.20 -3.03 -6.49
N LEU A 431 -8.85 -1.88 -6.70
CA LEU A 431 -10.28 -1.70 -6.46
C LEU A 431 -11.17 -2.31 -7.56
N ASN A 432 -10.59 -2.72 -8.69
CA ASN A 432 -11.30 -3.20 -9.88
C ASN A 432 -10.71 -4.53 -10.40
N ILE A 433 -10.14 -5.37 -9.53
CA ILE A 433 -9.52 -6.66 -9.93
C ILE A 433 -10.48 -7.64 -10.60
N GLU A 434 -11.80 -7.44 -10.47
CA GLU A 434 -12.81 -8.21 -11.19
C GLU A 434 -12.91 -7.84 -12.69
N SER A 435 -12.34 -6.70 -13.10
CA SER A 435 -12.29 -6.28 -14.50
C SER A 435 -11.11 -6.92 -15.22
N LYS A 436 -11.38 -7.66 -16.31
CA LYS A 436 -10.34 -8.17 -17.23
C LYS A 436 -9.45 -7.04 -17.76
N TYR A 437 -10.01 -5.85 -18.02
CA TYR A 437 -9.23 -4.69 -18.47
C TYR A 437 -8.27 -4.20 -17.38
N ALA A 438 -8.71 -4.14 -16.11
CA ALA A 438 -7.85 -3.76 -15.00
C ALA A 438 -6.67 -4.74 -14.82
N LEU A 439 -6.91 -6.05 -14.96
CA LEU A 439 -5.87 -7.08 -14.86
C LEU A 439 -4.89 -7.03 -16.05
N ARG A 440 -5.37 -6.79 -17.27
CA ARG A 440 -4.49 -6.50 -18.43
C ARG A 440 -3.63 -5.27 -18.20
N LEU A 441 -4.21 -4.22 -17.60
CA LEU A 441 -3.50 -3.01 -17.27
C LEU A 441 -2.43 -3.24 -16.19
N LEU A 442 -2.74 -4.07 -15.18
CA LEU A 442 -1.79 -4.48 -14.15
C LEU A 442 -0.56 -5.15 -14.78
N TYR A 443 -0.80 -6.13 -15.65
CA TYR A 443 0.27 -6.85 -16.33
C TYR A 443 1.09 -5.93 -17.25
N LYS A 444 0.43 -5.01 -17.97
CA LYS A 444 1.11 -3.98 -18.76
C LYS A 444 2.01 -3.11 -17.90
N ILE A 445 1.54 -2.64 -16.73
CA ILE A 445 2.35 -1.81 -15.83
C ILE A 445 3.56 -2.59 -15.33
N TYR A 446 3.35 -3.82 -14.86
CA TYR A 446 4.41 -4.69 -14.36
C TYR A 446 5.54 -4.88 -15.40
N THR A 447 5.17 -5.20 -16.63
CA THR A 447 6.13 -5.51 -17.70
C THR A 447 6.81 -4.28 -18.32
N SER A 448 6.15 -3.11 -18.32
CA SER A 448 6.64 -1.93 -19.07
C SER A 448 7.15 -0.78 -18.21
N THR A 449 6.78 -0.72 -16.93
CA THR A 449 7.12 0.44 -16.10
C THR A 449 8.62 0.55 -15.83
N LYS A 450 9.13 1.78 -15.84
CA LYS A 450 10.54 2.08 -15.49
C LYS A 450 10.74 2.38 -14.00
N LYS A 451 9.66 2.48 -13.23
CA LYS A 451 9.68 2.83 -11.80
C LYS A 451 9.75 1.53 -10.98
N SER A 452 10.90 1.26 -10.36
CA SER A 452 11.12 0.02 -9.60
C SER A 452 10.11 -0.16 -8.46
N GLU A 453 9.71 0.92 -7.77
CA GLU A 453 8.70 0.80 -6.71
C GLU A 453 7.32 0.42 -7.26
N VAL A 454 6.94 0.94 -8.43
CA VAL A 454 5.66 0.59 -9.06
C VAL A 454 5.68 -0.84 -9.54
N ARG A 455 6.80 -1.29 -10.13
CA ARG A 455 6.98 -2.69 -10.54
C ARG A 455 6.83 -3.65 -9.37
N TYR A 456 7.51 -3.36 -8.25
CA TYR A 456 7.46 -4.17 -7.05
C TYR A 456 6.04 -4.24 -6.45
N GLU A 457 5.31 -3.11 -6.41
CA GLU A 457 3.93 -3.11 -5.92
C GLU A 457 2.96 -3.80 -6.90
N SER A 458 3.20 -3.74 -8.21
CA SER A 458 2.41 -4.49 -9.19
C SER A 458 2.65 -6.00 -9.10
N ASP A 459 3.90 -6.41 -8.86
CA ASP A 459 4.29 -7.82 -8.69
C ASP A 459 3.54 -8.46 -7.53
N LYS A 460 3.55 -7.81 -6.36
CA LYS A 460 2.74 -8.23 -5.20
C LYS A 460 1.24 -8.32 -5.49
N LEU A 461 0.71 -7.36 -6.26
CA LEU A 461 -0.70 -7.38 -6.60
C LEU A 461 -1.03 -8.51 -7.58
N ILE A 462 -0.09 -8.89 -8.45
CA ILE A 462 -0.21 -10.07 -9.31
C ILE A 462 -0.24 -11.33 -8.45
N ASP A 463 0.64 -11.47 -7.46
CA ASP A 463 0.63 -12.60 -6.50
C ASP A 463 -0.72 -12.71 -5.78
N GLU A 464 -1.24 -11.58 -5.25
CA GLU A 464 -2.56 -11.52 -4.60
C GLU A 464 -3.70 -11.98 -5.55
N VAL A 465 -3.62 -11.62 -6.84
CA VAL A 465 -4.62 -11.99 -7.84
C VAL A 465 -4.50 -13.46 -8.23
N MET A 466 -3.27 -13.96 -8.45
CA MET A 466 -3.00 -15.36 -8.78
C MET A 466 -3.49 -16.30 -7.67
N GLU A 467 -3.20 -15.98 -6.40
CA GLU A 467 -3.70 -16.75 -5.25
C GLU A 467 -5.23 -16.74 -5.19
N LYS A 468 -5.87 -15.58 -5.43
CA LYS A 468 -7.33 -15.46 -5.42
C LYS A 468 -8.00 -16.25 -6.56
N MET A 469 -7.33 -16.32 -7.71
CA MET A 469 -7.85 -16.98 -8.91
C MET A 469 -7.47 -18.47 -8.99
N ASP A 470 -6.54 -18.94 -8.15
CA ASP A 470 -5.95 -20.28 -8.18
C ASP A 470 -5.32 -20.61 -9.55
N ILE A 471 -4.47 -19.70 -10.04
CA ILE A 471 -3.79 -19.83 -11.34
C ILE A 471 -2.28 -19.60 -11.19
N ASP A 472 -1.50 -20.23 -12.07
CA ASP A 472 -0.06 -20.00 -12.15
C ASP A 472 0.30 -18.73 -12.93
N TYR A 473 1.56 -18.32 -12.86
CA TYR A 473 2.04 -17.10 -13.51
C TYR A 473 1.98 -17.17 -15.04
N ASN A 474 2.21 -18.33 -15.65
CA ASN A 474 2.11 -18.52 -17.10
C ASN A 474 0.65 -18.35 -17.58
N GLU A 475 -0.29 -18.92 -16.83
CA GLU A 475 -1.71 -18.77 -17.06
C GLU A 475 -2.16 -17.30 -16.92
N PHE A 476 -1.69 -16.60 -15.87
CA PHE A 476 -1.95 -15.18 -15.68
C PHE A 476 -1.46 -14.34 -16.87
N GLN A 477 -0.21 -14.56 -17.29
CA GLN A 477 0.40 -13.85 -18.43
C GLN A 477 -0.41 -14.05 -19.72
N LEU A 478 -0.87 -15.28 -19.99
CA LEU A 478 -1.66 -15.61 -21.17
C LEU A 478 -3.05 -14.95 -21.13
N ARG A 479 -3.79 -15.10 -20.02
CA ARG A 479 -5.15 -14.52 -19.85
C ARG A 479 -5.17 -13.01 -19.96
N PHE A 480 -4.18 -12.37 -19.35
CA PHE A 480 -4.13 -10.91 -19.23
C PHE A 480 -3.09 -10.28 -20.16
N SER A 481 -2.66 -11.03 -21.17
CA SER A 481 -1.93 -10.51 -22.31
C SER A 481 -2.68 -9.34 -22.95
N SER A 482 -1.94 -8.31 -23.34
CA SER A 482 -2.52 -7.10 -23.93
C SER A 482 -3.12 -7.40 -25.30
N ASN A 483 -4.35 -6.98 -25.55
CA ASN A 483 -4.92 -6.90 -26.90
C ASN A 483 -4.56 -5.59 -27.62
N LEU A 484 -3.68 -4.77 -27.04
CA LEU A 484 -3.21 -3.49 -27.58
C LEU A 484 -4.33 -2.53 -28.04
N LEU A 485 -5.49 -2.57 -27.36
CA LEU A 485 -6.70 -1.79 -27.67
C LEU A 485 -7.40 -2.19 -28.99
N PHE A 486 -6.98 -3.26 -29.67
CA PHE A 486 -7.72 -3.81 -30.81
C PHE A 486 -9.06 -4.37 -30.34
N ASN A 487 -10.12 -4.00 -31.06
CA ASN A 487 -11.43 -4.63 -30.90
C ASN A 487 -11.42 -6.06 -31.48
N SER A 488 -12.56 -6.75 -31.42
CA SER A 488 -12.73 -8.10 -31.97
C SER A 488 -12.54 -8.18 -33.49
N GLU A 489 -12.61 -7.05 -34.20
CA GLU A 489 -12.41 -6.96 -35.65
C GLU A 489 -10.94 -6.63 -36.02
N GLY A 490 -10.03 -6.50 -35.05
CA GLY A 490 -8.65 -6.12 -35.33
C GLY A 490 -8.48 -4.63 -35.62
N GLU A 491 -9.38 -3.77 -35.13
CA GLU A 491 -9.37 -2.35 -35.42
C GLU A 491 -9.09 -1.48 -34.18
N ILE A 492 -8.35 -0.38 -34.39
CA ILE A 492 -8.19 0.72 -33.43
C ILE A 492 -8.68 2.01 -34.09
N LEU A 493 -9.69 2.65 -33.50
CA LEU A 493 -10.16 3.96 -33.94
C LEU A 493 -9.20 5.04 -33.41
N LEU A 494 -8.43 5.66 -34.32
CA LEU A 494 -7.52 6.76 -33.95
C LEU A 494 -8.31 8.07 -33.76
N ASN A 495 -9.25 8.33 -34.66
CA ASN A 495 -10.20 9.43 -34.58
C ASN A 495 -11.39 9.18 -35.54
N LYS A 496 -12.24 10.18 -35.75
CA LYS A 496 -13.39 10.10 -36.66
C LYS A 496 -13.04 9.79 -38.13
N ASP A 497 -11.83 10.11 -38.58
CA ASP A 497 -11.42 10.06 -39.98
C ASP A 497 -10.45 8.88 -40.27
N TYR A 498 -9.82 8.30 -39.25
CA TYR A 498 -8.80 7.27 -39.42
C TYR A 498 -8.89 6.15 -38.39
N LYS A 499 -8.62 4.92 -38.86
CA LYS A 499 -8.45 3.73 -38.01
C LYS A 499 -7.20 2.95 -38.42
N LEU A 500 -6.66 2.17 -37.49
CA LEU A 500 -5.66 1.14 -37.78
C LEU A 500 -6.35 -0.22 -37.90
N ILE A 501 -5.88 -1.02 -38.84
CA ILE A 501 -6.32 -2.40 -39.04
C ILE A 501 -5.10 -3.30 -38.81
N LEU A 502 -5.28 -4.30 -37.96
CA LEU A 502 -4.34 -5.39 -37.75
C LEU A 502 -4.52 -6.40 -38.88
N ASN A 503 -3.50 -6.52 -39.74
CA ASN A 503 -3.49 -7.47 -40.83
C ASN A 503 -3.22 -8.89 -40.33
N SER A 504 -3.48 -9.88 -41.18
CA SER A 504 -3.26 -11.30 -40.88
C SER A 504 -1.79 -11.68 -40.63
N ASP A 505 -0.84 -10.82 -40.99
CA ASP A 505 0.60 -10.95 -40.72
C ASP A 505 1.05 -10.08 -39.51
N TYR A 506 0.10 -9.58 -38.72
CA TYR A 506 0.27 -8.62 -37.63
C TYR A 506 0.83 -7.25 -38.04
N THR A 507 0.95 -6.94 -39.34
CA THR A 507 1.30 -5.58 -39.75
C THR A 507 0.11 -4.64 -39.55
N LEU A 508 0.41 -3.35 -39.38
CA LEU A 508 -0.61 -2.32 -39.16
C LEU A 508 -0.81 -1.45 -40.39
N SER A 509 -2.01 -1.54 -40.94
CA SER A 509 -2.49 -0.72 -42.05
C SER A 509 -3.29 0.47 -41.56
N LEU A 510 -3.01 1.66 -42.12
CA LEU A 510 -3.76 2.87 -41.82
C LEU A 510 -4.92 2.99 -42.80
N PHE A 511 -6.14 3.14 -42.29
CA PHE A 511 -7.36 3.20 -43.10
C PHE A 511 -8.05 4.55 -42.93
N ASP A 512 -8.38 5.18 -44.06
CA ASP A 512 -9.19 6.39 -44.13
C ASP A 512 -10.66 6.01 -44.14
N THR A 513 -11.36 6.27 -43.04
CA THR A 513 -12.77 5.89 -42.85
C THR A 513 -13.69 6.70 -43.74
N LYS A 514 -13.33 7.96 -44.03
CA LYS A 514 -14.14 8.87 -44.85
C LYS A 514 -14.12 8.49 -46.32
N ASN A 515 -12.95 8.10 -46.83
CA ASN A 515 -12.77 7.73 -48.23
C ASN A 515 -12.82 6.21 -48.47
N ASN A 516 -13.08 5.43 -47.41
CA ASN A 516 -13.14 3.97 -47.42
C ASN A 516 -11.93 3.33 -48.12
N LYS A 517 -10.72 3.76 -47.74
CA LYS A 517 -9.49 3.38 -48.45
C LYS A 517 -8.31 3.19 -47.50
N GLU A 518 -7.55 2.12 -47.74
CA GLU A 518 -6.26 1.89 -47.10
C GLU A 518 -5.16 2.83 -47.62
N LEU A 519 -4.40 3.40 -46.70
CA LEU A 519 -3.33 4.36 -46.96
C LEU A 519 -1.96 3.66 -46.88
N LYS A 520 -1.27 3.61 -48.03
CA LYS A 520 0.09 3.04 -48.12
C LYS A 520 1.14 3.84 -47.34
N LYS A 521 0.88 5.10 -47.03
CA LYS A 521 1.76 6.00 -46.28
C LYS A 521 0.92 6.90 -45.40
N ILE A 522 1.49 7.31 -44.27
CA ILE A 522 0.92 8.34 -43.39
C ILE A 522 0.81 9.65 -44.21
N PRO A 523 -0.37 10.30 -44.25
CA PRO A 523 -0.56 11.56 -44.97
C PRO A 523 0.41 12.66 -44.54
N GLN A 524 0.77 13.56 -45.46
CA GLN A 524 1.75 14.62 -45.19
C GLN A 524 1.26 15.62 -44.13
N ASN A 525 -0.05 15.90 -44.10
CA ASN A 525 -0.72 16.76 -43.11
C ASN A 525 -1.36 15.97 -41.95
N PHE A 526 -0.86 14.76 -41.66
CA PHE A 526 -1.37 13.94 -40.56
C PHE A 526 -0.93 14.50 -39.20
N TYR A 527 -1.82 14.45 -38.22
CA TYR A 527 -1.54 14.98 -36.88
C TYR A 527 -0.32 14.28 -36.25
N GLU A 528 0.68 15.04 -35.80
CA GLU A 528 1.96 14.49 -35.30
C GLU A 528 1.79 13.55 -34.10
N ASN A 529 0.84 13.84 -33.20
CA ASN A 529 0.51 12.95 -32.08
C ASN A 529 0.06 11.56 -32.56
N LEU A 530 -0.72 11.50 -33.65
CA LEU A 530 -1.15 10.22 -34.22
C LEU A 530 -0.01 9.50 -34.95
N LYS A 531 0.96 10.22 -35.52
CA LYS A 531 2.15 9.57 -36.13
C LYS A 531 2.96 8.82 -35.08
N GLU A 532 3.23 9.47 -33.95
CA GLU A 532 3.96 8.85 -32.84
C GLU A 532 3.16 7.69 -32.23
N GLU A 533 1.84 7.81 -32.11
CA GLU A 533 0.96 6.72 -31.67
C GLU A 533 1.04 5.49 -32.59
N ILE A 534 0.94 5.67 -33.91
CA ILE A 534 1.09 4.58 -34.89
C ILE A 534 2.48 3.92 -34.78
N LYS A 535 3.53 4.72 -34.62
CA LYS A 535 4.91 4.22 -34.48
C LYS A 535 5.09 3.41 -33.19
N SER A 536 4.51 3.88 -32.09
CA SER A 536 4.51 3.15 -30.81
C SER A 536 3.78 1.82 -30.96
N LEU A 537 2.55 1.84 -31.51
CA LEU A 537 1.73 0.63 -31.69
C LEU A 537 2.43 -0.40 -32.57
N ARG A 538 3.09 -0.01 -33.66
CA ARG A 538 3.87 -0.94 -34.49
C ARG A 538 4.98 -1.63 -33.72
N LYS A 539 5.67 -0.90 -32.84
CA LYS A 539 6.70 -1.46 -31.98
C LYS A 539 6.08 -2.39 -30.93
N GLU A 540 5.00 -1.97 -30.28
CA GLU A 540 4.29 -2.77 -29.28
C GLU A 540 3.78 -4.10 -29.85
N VAL A 541 3.26 -4.10 -31.09
CA VAL A 541 2.85 -5.35 -31.78
C VAL A 541 4.06 -6.26 -32.03
N ALA A 542 5.18 -5.72 -32.52
CA ALA A 542 6.38 -6.53 -32.75
C ALA A 542 6.96 -7.12 -31.45
N ASP A 543 7.01 -6.32 -30.38
CA ASP A 543 7.45 -6.75 -29.06
C ASP A 543 6.48 -7.80 -28.47
N PHE A 544 5.16 -7.63 -28.67
CA PHE A 544 4.14 -8.59 -28.25
C PHE A 544 4.35 -9.95 -28.92
N ILE A 545 4.52 -9.98 -30.24
CA ILE A 545 4.72 -11.24 -30.98
C ILE A 545 5.96 -11.95 -30.48
N LYS A 546 7.08 -11.22 -30.39
CA LYS A 546 8.35 -11.77 -29.92
C LYS A 546 8.23 -12.39 -28.53
N ASN A 547 7.68 -11.65 -27.57
CA ASN A 547 7.57 -12.12 -26.19
C ASN A 547 6.59 -13.29 -26.07
N THR A 548 5.47 -13.25 -26.80
CA THR A 548 4.47 -14.33 -26.82
C THR A 548 5.06 -15.60 -27.45
N SER A 549 5.79 -15.49 -28.55
CA SER A 549 6.51 -16.63 -29.15
C SER A 549 7.47 -17.30 -28.17
N HIS A 550 8.18 -16.51 -27.35
CA HIS A 550 9.08 -17.04 -26.33
C HIS A 550 8.30 -17.79 -25.24
N LEU A 551 7.23 -17.18 -24.71
CA LEU A 551 6.36 -17.83 -23.72
C LEU A 551 5.78 -19.15 -24.25
N LEU A 552 5.27 -19.16 -25.49
CA LEU A 552 4.75 -20.38 -26.11
C LEU A 552 5.84 -21.43 -26.35
N SER A 553 7.10 -21.02 -26.54
CA SER A 553 8.23 -21.96 -26.63
C SER A 553 8.49 -22.63 -25.28
N VAL A 554 8.40 -21.88 -24.18
CA VAL A 554 8.49 -22.43 -22.81
C VAL A 554 7.33 -23.42 -22.55
N LEU A 555 6.10 -23.04 -22.89
CA LEU A 555 4.94 -23.93 -22.75
C LEU A 555 5.03 -25.19 -23.64
N LEU A 556 5.66 -25.09 -24.81
CA LEU A 556 5.94 -26.24 -25.67
C LEU A 556 6.91 -27.23 -25.01
N ILE A 557 7.96 -26.71 -24.35
CA ILE A 557 8.93 -27.50 -23.57
C ILE A 557 8.21 -28.23 -22.42
N GLU A 558 7.42 -27.50 -21.64
CA GLU A 558 6.71 -28.03 -20.45
C GLU A 558 5.59 -29.02 -20.81
N GLY A 559 4.99 -28.88 -22.00
CA GLY A 559 3.85 -29.71 -22.40
C GLY A 559 2.58 -29.43 -21.63
N LYS A 560 2.42 -28.18 -21.16
CA LYS A 560 1.21 -27.72 -20.47
C LYS A 560 -0.04 -27.95 -21.31
N THR A 561 -1.11 -28.37 -20.64
CA THR A 561 -2.44 -28.51 -21.21
C THR A 561 -3.42 -27.63 -20.43
N TYR A 562 -4.38 -27.05 -21.14
CA TYR A 562 -5.38 -26.15 -20.59
C TYR A 562 -6.77 -26.63 -20.98
N SER A 563 -7.81 -26.21 -20.24
CA SER A 563 -9.19 -26.49 -20.65
C SER A 563 -9.50 -25.82 -22.00
N TYR A 564 -10.44 -26.37 -22.75
CA TYR A 564 -10.89 -25.74 -24.00
C TYR A 564 -11.43 -24.33 -23.77
N ASP A 565 -12.13 -24.08 -22.67
CA ASP A 565 -12.62 -22.74 -22.32
C ASP A 565 -11.47 -21.73 -22.16
N PHE A 566 -10.36 -22.15 -21.54
CA PHE A 566 -9.15 -21.33 -21.45
C PHE A 566 -8.57 -21.08 -22.85
N TYR A 567 -8.37 -22.15 -23.63
CA TYR A 567 -7.82 -22.06 -24.97
C TYR A 567 -8.65 -21.10 -25.83
N LYS A 568 -9.98 -21.18 -25.74
CA LYS A 568 -10.88 -20.30 -26.47
C LYS A 568 -10.75 -18.84 -26.00
N ASP A 569 -10.82 -18.55 -24.70
CA ASP A 569 -10.71 -17.18 -24.17
C ASP A 569 -9.37 -16.53 -24.55
N VAL A 570 -8.27 -17.30 -24.44
CA VAL A 570 -6.92 -16.80 -24.68
C VAL A 570 -6.56 -16.78 -26.15
N PHE A 571 -6.78 -17.86 -26.88
CA PHE A 571 -6.24 -18.03 -28.24
C PHE A 571 -7.27 -17.79 -29.32
N VAL A 572 -8.58 -17.87 -29.07
CA VAL A 572 -9.59 -17.64 -30.10
C VAL A 572 -10.18 -16.24 -29.98
N ASP A 573 -10.66 -15.89 -28.78
CA ASP A 573 -11.42 -14.66 -28.53
C ASP A 573 -10.51 -13.43 -28.37
N ASN A 574 -9.22 -13.61 -28.10
CA ASN A 574 -8.24 -12.53 -28.09
C ASN A 574 -7.69 -12.29 -29.50
N THR A 575 -8.01 -11.12 -30.05
CA THR A 575 -7.58 -10.66 -31.38
C THR A 575 -6.08 -10.79 -31.63
N MET A 576 -5.24 -10.52 -30.62
CA MET A 576 -3.79 -10.60 -30.77
C MET A 576 -3.26 -12.04 -30.69
N MET A 577 -3.96 -12.96 -30.02
CA MET A 577 -3.52 -14.34 -29.86
C MET A 577 -4.05 -15.28 -30.95
N ASN A 578 -5.15 -14.91 -31.59
CA ASN A 578 -5.83 -15.66 -32.66
C ASN A 578 -4.90 -16.14 -33.78
N LYS A 579 -3.91 -15.32 -34.13
CA LYS A 579 -2.96 -15.69 -35.17
C LYS A 579 -1.91 -16.72 -34.70
N PHE A 580 -1.57 -16.78 -33.41
CA PHE A 580 -0.83 -17.94 -32.86
C PHE A 580 -1.68 -19.21 -32.93
N ALA A 581 -2.96 -19.12 -32.55
CA ALA A 581 -3.89 -20.25 -32.61
C ALA A 581 -3.99 -20.86 -34.02
N SER A 582 -4.03 -20.01 -35.04
CA SER A 582 -4.22 -20.44 -36.43
C SER A 582 -2.97 -20.86 -37.18
N THR A 583 -1.77 -20.56 -36.65
CA THR A 583 -0.47 -20.93 -37.25
C THR A 583 0.25 -22.06 -36.51
N LEU A 584 -0.15 -22.32 -35.26
CA LEU A 584 0.37 -23.43 -34.47
C LEU A 584 -0.55 -24.64 -34.55
N ILE A 585 0.04 -25.80 -34.30
CA ILE A 585 -0.68 -27.08 -34.20
C ILE A 585 -0.90 -27.42 -32.74
N TRP A 586 -2.08 -27.94 -32.43
CA TRP A 586 -2.53 -28.20 -31.07
C TRP A 586 -2.93 -29.66 -30.91
N ASN A 587 -2.63 -30.24 -29.75
CA ASN A 587 -3.15 -31.54 -29.35
C ASN A 587 -4.48 -31.34 -28.63
N LEU A 588 -5.46 -32.16 -28.99
CA LEU A 588 -6.75 -32.27 -28.31
C LEU A 588 -6.76 -33.53 -27.44
N TYR A 589 -7.21 -33.37 -26.20
CA TYR A 589 -7.37 -34.45 -25.23
C TYR A 589 -8.82 -34.49 -24.73
N ASP A 590 -9.27 -35.68 -24.33
CA ASP A 590 -10.53 -35.81 -23.60
C ASP A 590 -10.37 -35.42 -22.11
N LYS A 591 -11.46 -35.53 -21.36
CA LYS A 591 -11.52 -35.22 -19.92
C LYS A 591 -10.58 -36.08 -19.05
N ASP A 592 -10.13 -37.22 -19.56
CA ASP A 592 -9.24 -38.16 -18.87
C ASP A 592 -7.79 -37.98 -19.36
N TYR A 593 -7.50 -36.84 -20.02
CA TYR A 593 -6.21 -36.48 -20.62
C TYR A 593 -5.72 -37.47 -21.69
N LYS A 594 -6.64 -38.23 -22.31
CA LYS A 594 -6.28 -39.12 -23.40
C LYS A 594 -6.23 -38.35 -24.71
N PHE A 595 -5.12 -38.49 -25.44
CA PHE A 595 -4.94 -37.88 -26.75
C PHE A 595 -6.01 -38.36 -27.74
N LEU A 596 -6.65 -37.39 -28.42
CA LEU A 596 -7.68 -37.62 -29.43
C LEU A 596 -7.14 -37.38 -30.84
N THR A 597 -6.63 -36.18 -31.10
CA THR A 597 -6.12 -35.77 -32.41
C THR A 597 -5.30 -34.49 -32.31
N THR A 598 -4.54 -34.20 -33.37
CA THR A 598 -3.97 -32.86 -33.60
C THR A 598 -4.94 -32.00 -34.40
N PHE A 599 -4.97 -30.69 -34.14
CA PHE A 599 -5.80 -29.75 -34.88
C PHE A 599 -5.16 -28.37 -35.05
N ARG A 600 -5.75 -27.58 -35.96
CA ARG A 600 -5.44 -26.17 -36.19
C ARG A 600 -6.73 -25.36 -36.17
N TYR A 601 -6.66 -24.13 -35.67
CA TYR A 601 -7.77 -23.18 -35.76
C TYR A 601 -7.75 -22.43 -37.10
N SER A 602 -8.89 -22.32 -37.79
CA SER A 602 -8.94 -21.76 -39.14
C SER A 602 -9.01 -20.23 -39.20
N GLY A 603 -9.29 -19.55 -38.08
CA GLY A 603 -9.51 -18.10 -38.05
C GLY A 603 -10.98 -17.69 -37.94
N ASP A 604 -11.90 -18.56 -38.34
CA ASP A 604 -13.34 -18.28 -38.50
C ASP A 604 -14.26 -18.98 -37.49
N GLY A 605 -13.68 -19.56 -36.44
CA GLY A 605 -14.41 -20.37 -35.45
C GLY A 605 -14.32 -21.88 -35.71
N SER A 606 -13.85 -22.32 -36.88
CA SER A 606 -13.70 -23.75 -37.22
C SER A 606 -12.32 -24.30 -36.83
N TYR A 607 -12.28 -25.62 -36.66
CA TYR A 607 -11.08 -26.39 -36.35
C TYR A 607 -10.94 -27.51 -37.36
N SER A 608 -9.75 -27.76 -37.88
CA SER A 608 -9.51 -28.86 -38.81
C SER A 608 -8.32 -29.72 -38.39
N ASN A 609 -8.33 -30.99 -38.81
CA ASN A 609 -7.18 -31.89 -38.68
C ASN A 609 -6.21 -31.71 -39.87
N PHE A 610 -5.16 -32.54 -39.92
CA PHE A 610 -4.15 -32.51 -40.99
C PHE A 610 -4.68 -32.94 -42.38
N ASN A 611 -5.91 -33.46 -42.48
CA ASN A 611 -6.60 -33.79 -43.73
C ASN A 611 -7.65 -32.72 -44.12
N ASP A 612 -7.67 -31.57 -43.43
CA ASP A 612 -8.70 -30.52 -43.57
C ASP A 612 -10.13 -30.97 -43.22
N GLU A 613 -10.26 -32.04 -42.42
CA GLU A 613 -11.56 -32.48 -41.90
C GLU A 613 -11.91 -31.68 -40.65
N GLU A 614 -13.14 -31.20 -40.56
CA GLU A 614 -13.64 -30.40 -39.44
C GLU A 614 -13.66 -31.22 -38.13
N ILE A 615 -13.10 -30.65 -37.07
CA ILE A 615 -13.09 -31.22 -35.72
C ILE A 615 -14.10 -30.46 -34.85
N LYS A 616 -14.88 -31.22 -34.08
CA LYS A 616 -15.72 -30.68 -32.99
C LYS A 616 -15.00 -30.86 -31.66
N ILE A 617 -14.91 -29.78 -30.90
CA ILE A 617 -14.28 -29.77 -29.57
C ILE A 617 -15.38 -29.67 -28.50
N ASP A 618 -15.33 -30.54 -27.50
CA ASP A 618 -16.24 -30.51 -26.35
C ASP A 618 -15.73 -29.53 -25.28
N ASN A 619 -16.62 -28.95 -24.48
CA ASN A 619 -16.23 -28.02 -23.43
C ASN A 619 -15.37 -28.66 -22.33
N ASN A 620 -15.44 -29.99 -22.15
CA ASN A 620 -14.61 -30.74 -21.19
C ASN A 620 -13.30 -31.24 -21.79
N SER A 621 -12.98 -30.87 -23.03
CA SER A 621 -11.70 -31.20 -23.66
C SER A 621 -10.57 -30.35 -23.12
N PHE A 622 -9.35 -30.89 -23.23
CA PHE A 622 -8.12 -30.17 -22.93
C PHE A 622 -7.31 -29.95 -24.20
N VAL A 623 -6.59 -28.85 -24.26
CA VAL A 623 -5.79 -28.41 -25.41
C VAL A 623 -4.37 -28.14 -24.94
N GLY A 624 -3.39 -28.67 -25.65
CA GLY A 624 -1.97 -28.35 -25.43
C GLY A 624 -1.27 -28.05 -26.75
N LEU A 625 -0.16 -27.33 -26.73
CA LEU A 625 0.67 -27.20 -27.92
C LEU A 625 1.16 -28.57 -28.37
N ALA A 626 1.15 -28.84 -29.67
CA ALA A 626 1.58 -30.14 -30.17
C ALA A 626 3.10 -30.19 -30.34
N SER A 627 3.75 -31.26 -29.87
CA SER A 627 5.20 -31.45 -30.08
C SER A 627 5.48 -32.51 -31.16
N PRO A 628 6.42 -32.28 -32.10
CA PRO A 628 6.74 -33.27 -33.13
C PRO A 628 7.23 -34.62 -32.59
N VAL A 629 7.81 -34.66 -31.40
CA VAL A 629 8.25 -35.93 -30.78
C VAL A 629 7.07 -36.85 -30.45
N GLU A 630 5.86 -36.29 -30.39
CA GLU A 630 4.61 -36.99 -30.08
C GLU A 630 3.85 -37.40 -31.35
N MET A 631 4.40 -37.11 -32.53
CA MET A 631 3.80 -37.39 -33.83
C MET A 631 4.69 -38.29 -34.69
N ASP A 632 4.07 -39.08 -35.55
CA ASP A 632 4.77 -39.75 -36.64
C ASP A 632 5.16 -38.76 -37.76
N ASP A 633 6.12 -39.16 -38.59
CA ASP A 633 6.67 -38.33 -39.65
C ASP A 633 5.65 -38.05 -40.78
N GLU A 634 4.66 -38.92 -40.97
CA GLU A 634 3.58 -38.71 -41.96
C GLU A 634 2.69 -37.54 -41.53
N THR A 635 2.28 -37.52 -40.26
CA THR A 635 1.46 -36.48 -39.65
C THR A 635 2.18 -35.13 -39.69
N ILE A 636 3.46 -35.09 -39.31
CA ILE A 636 4.29 -33.88 -39.41
C ILE A 636 4.35 -33.38 -40.86
N SER A 637 4.55 -34.29 -41.82
CA SER A 637 4.66 -33.91 -43.24
C SER A 637 3.35 -33.36 -43.79
N LYS A 638 2.20 -33.91 -43.39
CA LYS A 638 0.88 -33.39 -43.76
C LYS A 638 0.62 -32.02 -43.17
N TRP A 639 0.94 -31.81 -41.89
CA TRP A 639 0.81 -30.49 -41.27
C TRP A 639 1.70 -29.43 -41.95
N ARG A 640 2.96 -29.76 -42.26
CA ARG A 640 3.84 -28.85 -43.00
C ARG A 640 3.27 -28.48 -44.36
N LYS A 641 2.77 -29.47 -45.11
CA LYS A 641 2.13 -29.23 -46.40
C LYS A 641 0.91 -28.32 -46.25
N GLN A 642 0.06 -28.57 -45.26
CA GLN A 642 -1.12 -27.72 -45.02
C GLN A 642 -0.70 -26.28 -44.68
N LEU A 643 0.29 -26.08 -43.81
CA LEU A 643 0.80 -24.73 -43.51
C LEU A 643 1.35 -24.03 -44.76
N GLU A 644 2.04 -24.75 -45.65
CA GLU A 644 2.51 -24.23 -46.93
C GLU A 644 1.35 -23.88 -47.89
N ASP A 645 0.35 -24.76 -48.02
CA ASP A 645 -0.83 -24.57 -48.87
C ASP A 645 -1.65 -23.32 -48.46
N TYR A 646 -1.64 -22.96 -47.17
CA TYR A 646 -2.29 -21.74 -46.64
C TYR A 646 -1.34 -20.54 -46.47
N GLU A 647 -0.09 -20.63 -46.91
CA GLU A 647 0.94 -19.59 -46.76
C GLU A 647 1.13 -19.12 -45.30
N LEU A 648 1.08 -20.06 -44.36
CA LEU A 648 1.17 -19.82 -42.92
C LEU A 648 2.59 -20.05 -42.40
N SER A 649 3.20 -19.00 -41.84
CA SER A 649 4.47 -19.09 -41.14
C SER A 649 4.25 -19.29 -39.64
N GLN A 650 4.99 -20.23 -39.03
CA GLN A 650 4.90 -20.46 -37.59
C GLN A 650 5.66 -19.38 -36.81
N PRO A 651 5.08 -18.88 -35.71
CA PRO A 651 5.70 -17.85 -34.87
C PRO A 651 6.82 -18.41 -33.96
N LEU A 652 6.99 -19.73 -33.93
CA LEU A 652 8.07 -20.47 -33.29
C LEU A 652 8.37 -21.73 -34.11
N GLU A 653 9.55 -22.33 -33.91
CA GLU A 653 10.06 -23.49 -34.66
C GLU A 653 9.36 -24.82 -34.29
N GLN A 654 8.03 -24.86 -34.28
CA GLN A 654 7.26 -25.99 -33.78
C GLN A 654 7.45 -27.24 -34.65
N LEU A 655 7.26 -27.11 -35.97
CA LEU A 655 7.44 -28.19 -36.94
C LEU A 655 8.77 -28.04 -37.70
N SER A 656 9.83 -27.62 -37.01
CA SER A 656 11.15 -27.31 -37.58
C SER A 656 11.66 -28.40 -38.53
N LEU A 657 12.33 -28.01 -39.63
CA LEU A 657 12.88 -28.94 -40.62
C LEU A 657 14.01 -29.84 -40.09
N ILE A 658 14.58 -29.48 -38.93
CA ILE A 658 15.60 -30.26 -38.22
C ILE A 658 15.05 -31.66 -37.90
N LYS A 659 15.79 -32.70 -38.27
CA LYS A 659 15.42 -34.10 -38.00
C LYS A 659 16.27 -34.65 -36.86
N LEU A 660 15.62 -34.93 -35.73
CA LEU A 660 16.23 -35.60 -34.60
C LEU A 660 15.82 -37.07 -34.56
N ASP A 661 16.72 -37.95 -34.13
CA ASP A 661 16.40 -39.34 -33.80
C ASP A 661 15.56 -39.37 -32.50
N LYS A 662 14.23 -39.44 -32.65
CA LYS A 662 13.25 -39.46 -31.54
C LYS A 662 13.40 -40.68 -30.62
N ASP A 663 14.03 -41.75 -31.12
CA ASP A 663 14.28 -42.97 -30.36
C ASP A 663 15.61 -42.92 -29.62
N ASN A 664 16.53 -42.03 -30.00
CA ASN A 664 17.84 -41.88 -29.37
C ASN A 664 18.28 -40.41 -29.23
N LEU A 665 17.53 -39.64 -28.43
CA LEU A 665 17.84 -38.23 -28.17
C LEU A 665 19.18 -38.02 -27.46
N GLN A 666 19.69 -39.01 -26.73
CA GLN A 666 21.02 -38.93 -26.09
C GLN A 666 22.14 -38.76 -27.13
N LYS A 667 22.06 -39.50 -28.24
CA LYS A 667 23.00 -39.36 -29.36
C LYS A 667 22.91 -37.97 -30.01
N GLU A 668 21.72 -37.40 -30.05
CA GLU A 668 21.50 -36.03 -30.55
C GLU A 668 22.10 -34.98 -29.61
N ILE A 669 22.01 -35.17 -28.29
CA ILE A 669 22.70 -34.35 -27.28
C ILE A 669 24.22 -34.42 -27.44
N GLU A 670 24.79 -35.60 -27.71
CA GLU A 670 26.24 -35.78 -27.90
C GLU A 670 26.80 -34.93 -29.05
N LYS A 671 26.02 -34.69 -30.12
CA LYS A 671 26.44 -33.86 -31.27
C LYS A 671 26.70 -32.40 -30.92
N ILE A 672 26.01 -31.87 -29.90
CA ILE A 672 26.16 -30.46 -29.48
C ILE A 672 27.16 -30.25 -28.33
N GLN A 673 27.66 -31.33 -27.72
CA GLN A 673 28.66 -31.21 -26.67
C GLN A 673 29.93 -30.57 -27.22
N ASN A 674 30.49 -29.60 -26.48
CA ASN A 674 31.62 -28.79 -26.86
C ASN A 674 31.43 -27.95 -28.15
N ALA A 675 30.19 -27.73 -28.60
CA ALA A 675 29.92 -26.83 -29.72
C ALA A 675 30.39 -25.41 -29.40
N GLU A 676 30.98 -24.73 -30.39
CA GLU A 676 31.57 -23.40 -30.23
C GLU A 676 30.61 -22.30 -30.73
N ILE A 677 30.04 -21.55 -29.80
CA ILE A 677 29.07 -20.48 -30.08
C ILE A 677 29.60 -19.12 -29.62
N SER A 678 28.97 -18.02 -30.06
CA SER A 678 29.34 -16.71 -29.50
C SER A 678 28.74 -16.54 -28.11
N TYR A 679 29.46 -15.91 -27.18
CA TYR A 679 29.00 -15.71 -25.82
C TYR A 679 27.74 -14.84 -25.73
N ILE A 680 27.59 -13.85 -26.63
CA ILE A 680 26.32 -13.11 -26.74
C ILE A 680 25.15 -14.01 -27.14
N THR A 681 25.37 -15.01 -28.01
CA THR A 681 24.32 -15.99 -28.35
C THR A 681 23.93 -16.81 -27.12
N PHE A 682 24.90 -17.29 -26.34
CA PHE A 682 24.66 -18.00 -25.09
C PHE A 682 23.80 -17.19 -24.12
N LYS A 683 24.16 -15.91 -23.89
CA LYS A 683 23.40 -15.01 -23.03
C LYS A 683 21.98 -14.72 -23.55
N ASN A 684 21.85 -14.53 -24.86
CA ASN A 684 20.55 -14.28 -25.47
C ASN A 684 19.63 -15.49 -25.38
N PHE A 685 20.17 -16.72 -25.42
CA PHE A 685 19.39 -17.94 -25.26
C PHE A 685 18.79 -18.05 -23.86
N GLY A 686 19.61 -17.96 -22.80
CA GLY A 686 19.10 -18.04 -21.43
C GLY A 686 18.12 -16.91 -21.09
N SER A 687 18.42 -15.68 -21.52
CA SER A 687 17.50 -14.54 -21.33
C SER A 687 16.20 -14.65 -22.14
N ARG A 688 16.19 -15.39 -23.25
CA ARG A 688 15.02 -15.52 -24.13
C ARG A 688 13.96 -16.42 -23.51
N TYR A 689 14.39 -17.50 -22.87
CA TYR A 689 13.53 -18.54 -22.30
C TYR A 689 13.44 -18.46 -20.77
N ASP A 690 13.75 -17.28 -20.22
CA ASP A 690 13.68 -16.95 -18.78
C ASP A 690 14.39 -17.96 -17.88
N MET A 691 15.58 -18.39 -18.29
CA MET A 691 16.38 -19.37 -17.57
C MET A 691 17.15 -18.74 -16.41
N ASP A 692 17.29 -19.49 -15.32
CA ASP A 692 18.06 -19.08 -14.15
C ASP A 692 19.55 -19.01 -14.47
N ALA A 693 20.16 -17.86 -14.22
CA ALA A 693 21.56 -17.60 -14.52
C ALA A 693 22.46 -17.82 -13.29
N ASP A 694 23.51 -18.62 -13.43
CA ASP A 694 24.59 -18.68 -12.46
C ASP A 694 25.80 -17.86 -12.94
N PHE A 695 26.35 -17.04 -12.04
CA PHE A 695 27.35 -16.04 -12.35
C PHE A 695 28.74 -16.44 -11.83
N LEU A 696 29.75 -16.25 -12.68
CA LEU A 696 31.15 -16.16 -12.29
C LEU A 696 31.45 -14.70 -11.90
N GLY A 697 31.53 -14.44 -10.60
CA GLY A 697 31.65 -13.08 -10.06
C GLY A 697 30.35 -12.28 -10.24
N TYR A 698 30.43 -11.00 -10.58
CA TYR A 698 29.26 -10.11 -10.66
C TYR A 698 28.73 -9.84 -12.08
N LYS A 699 29.35 -10.39 -13.13
CA LYS A 699 29.09 -9.95 -14.51
C LYS A 699 29.08 -11.03 -15.59
N VAL A 700 29.81 -12.13 -15.40
CA VAL A 700 29.93 -13.19 -16.40
C VAL A 700 28.99 -14.33 -16.02
N ILE A 701 28.13 -14.75 -16.92
CA ILE A 701 27.21 -15.88 -16.73
C ILE A 701 27.94 -17.14 -17.18
N LYS A 702 28.08 -18.12 -16.30
CA LYS A 702 28.78 -19.38 -16.60
C LYS A 702 27.83 -20.53 -16.93
N SER A 703 26.58 -20.45 -16.48
CA SER A 703 25.56 -21.44 -16.81
C SER A 703 24.15 -20.86 -16.75
N TYR A 704 23.25 -21.53 -17.45
CA TYR A 704 21.81 -21.36 -17.33
C TYR A 704 21.16 -22.67 -16.94
N SER A 705 20.17 -22.62 -16.05
CA SER A 705 19.31 -23.74 -15.70
C SER A 705 17.84 -23.45 -15.99
N PHE A 706 17.09 -24.50 -16.31
CA PHE A 706 15.65 -24.46 -16.49
C PHE A 706 15.05 -25.71 -15.83
N GLU A 707 14.01 -25.53 -15.03
CA GLU A 707 13.25 -26.61 -14.40
C GLU A 707 11.78 -26.44 -14.76
N SER A 708 11.15 -27.47 -15.32
CA SER A 708 9.72 -27.46 -15.59
C SER A 708 8.92 -28.00 -14.42
N ASP A 709 7.63 -27.68 -14.40
CA ASP A 709 6.70 -28.07 -13.32
C ASP A 709 6.57 -29.59 -13.07
N ASN A 710 6.95 -30.42 -14.04
CA ASN A 710 6.96 -31.88 -13.92
C ASN A 710 8.30 -32.42 -13.35
N GLY A 711 9.24 -31.55 -12.97
CA GLY A 711 10.56 -31.89 -12.41
C GLY A 711 11.64 -32.22 -13.44
N ASP A 712 11.37 -32.08 -14.75
CA ASP A 712 12.44 -32.15 -15.75
C ASP A 712 13.34 -30.92 -15.63
N SER A 713 14.65 -31.13 -15.63
CA SER A 713 15.63 -30.05 -15.52
C SER A 713 16.68 -30.12 -16.62
N PHE A 714 17.17 -28.94 -16.97
CA PHE A 714 18.18 -28.71 -17.98
C PHE A 714 19.24 -27.76 -17.43
N LEU A 715 20.50 -28.06 -17.70
CA LEU A 715 21.64 -27.21 -17.40
C LEU A 715 22.49 -27.05 -18.65
N ILE A 716 22.78 -25.81 -19.04
CA ILE A 716 23.79 -25.50 -20.06
C ILE A 716 24.90 -24.67 -19.44
N THR A 717 26.13 -25.12 -19.66
CA THR A 717 27.35 -24.47 -19.17
C THR A 717 28.14 -23.90 -20.35
N ALA A 718 28.83 -22.78 -20.14
CA ALA A 718 29.76 -22.20 -21.09
C ALA A 718 31.16 -22.13 -20.48
N ASP A 719 32.18 -22.50 -21.25
CA ASP A 719 33.59 -22.35 -20.86
C ASP A 719 33.99 -20.87 -20.90
N VAL A 720 33.93 -20.20 -19.74
CA VAL A 720 34.12 -18.75 -19.58
C VAL A 720 35.06 -18.44 -18.41
N ASN A 721 35.67 -17.25 -18.46
CA ASN A 721 36.45 -16.70 -17.37
C ASN A 721 36.02 -15.24 -17.08
N ALA A 722 36.59 -14.64 -16.03
CA ALA A 722 36.21 -13.29 -15.58
C ALA A 722 36.41 -12.18 -16.65
N ASN A 723 37.17 -12.44 -17.72
CA ASN A 723 37.46 -11.49 -18.80
C ASN A 723 36.71 -11.79 -20.11
N THR A 724 35.79 -12.76 -20.14
CA THR A 724 35.05 -13.12 -21.35
C THR A 724 34.14 -11.97 -21.82
N ASN A 725 34.31 -11.56 -23.08
CA ASN A 725 33.55 -10.50 -23.74
C ASN A 725 32.39 -11.06 -24.58
N TYR A 726 31.43 -10.20 -24.91
CA TYR A 726 30.24 -10.58 -25.71
C TYR A 726 30.56 -11.20 -27.07
N SER A 727 31.65 -10.77 -27.72
CA SER A 727 32.07 -11.26 -29.04
C SER A 727 32.85 -12.57 -29.00
N ASP A 728 33.26 -13.03 -27.81
CA ASP A 728 34.13 -14.20 -27.68
C ASP A 728 33.37 -15.47 -28.04
N LYS A 729 34.13 -16.46 -28.51
CA LYS A 729 33.62 -17.81 -28.74
C LYS A 729 33.81 -18.66 -27.48
N VAL A 730 32.77 -19.41 -27.12
CA VAL A 730 32.73 -20.25 -25.92
C VAL A 730 32.24 -21.64 -26.29
N LYS A 731 32.80 -22.66 -25.64
CA LYS A 731 32.32 -24.04 -25.76
C LYS A 731 31.19 -24.27 -24.79
N ILE A 732 30.12 -24.91 -25.25
CA ILE A 732 28.97 -25.25 -24.41
C ILE A 732 28.93 -26.74 -24.07
N ASN A 733 28.40 -27.06 -22.90
CA ASN A 733 28.02 -28.43 -22.54
C ASN A 733 26.61 -28.43 -21.95
N VAL A 734 25.82 -29.42 -22.36
CA VAL A 734 24.39 -29.54 -22.06
C VAL A 734 24.13 -30.79 -21.23
N TYR A 735 23.32 -30.64 -20.18
CA TYR A 735 22.94 -31.71 -19.28
C TYR A 735 21.42 -31.68 -19.10
N PHE A 736 20.82 -32.87 -19.13
CA PHE A 736 19.42 -33.08 -18.79
C PHE A 736 19.37 -33.97 -17.57
N GLU A 737 18.67 -33.53 -16.54
CA GLU A 737 18.57 -34.23 -15.26
C GLU A 737 17.11 -34.27 -14.81
N ASN A 738 16.71 -35.36 -14.18
CA ASN A 738 15.46 -35.50 -13.44
C ASN A 738 15.73 -36.54 -12.35
N GLY A 739 15.00 -36.55 -11.23
CA GLY A 739 15.04 -37.62 -10.24
C GLY A 739 14.62 -39.02 -10.78
N GLY A 740 14.47 -39.17 -12.11
CA GLY A 740 14.11 -40.34 -12.90
C GLY A 740 14.56 -40.18 -14.37
N GLU A 741 13.76 -40.64 -15.35
CA GLU A 741 14.01 -40.45 -16.79
C GLU A 741 13.40 -39.13 -17.27
N THR A 742 14.23 -38.22 -17.80
CA THR A 742 13.78 -36.93 -18.35
C THR A 742 12.85 -37.13 -19.55
N SER A 743 11.76 -36.35 -19.63
CA SER A 743 10.80 -36.46 -20.74
C SER A 743 11.42 -36.25 -22.12
N LYS A 744 11.08 -37.13 -23.08
CA LYS A 744 11.45 -36.96 -24.50
C LYS A 744 11.02 -35.61 -25.07
N ARG A 745 9.84 -35.12 -24.65
CA ARG A 745 9.31 -33.81 -25.08
C ARG A 745 10.21 -32.68 -24.63
N PHE A 746 10.62 -32.70 -23.37
CA PHE A 746 11.48 -31.68 -22.77
C PHE A 746 12.82 -31.61 -23.51
N ILE A 747 13.48 -32.77 -23.69
CA ILE A 747 14.75 -32.87 -24.41
C ILE A 747 14.60 -32.43 -25.86
N TYR A 748 13.63 -32.97 -26.60
CA TYR A 748 13.42 -32.67 -28.01
C TYR A 748 13.19 -31.17 -28.25
N SER A 749 12.29 -30.56 -27.47
CA SER A 749 11.95 -29.14 -27.62
C SER A 749 13.17 -28.24 -27.36
N LEU A 750 13.92 -28.48 -26.28
CA LEU A 750 15.12 -27.69 -25.98
C LEU A 750 16.22 -27.88 -27.02
N LEU A 751 16.42 -29.10 -27.55
CA LEU A 751 17.37 -29.35 -28.64
C LEU A 751 17.03 -28.53 -29.88
N ILE A 752 15.77 -28.53 -30.33
CA ILE A 752 15.35 -27.73 -31.49
C ILE A 752 15.64 -26.24 -31.28
N LEU A 753 15.28 -25.70 -30.11
CA LEU A 753 15.50 -24.29 -29.80
C LEU A 753 17.00 -23.95 -29.77
N MET A 754 17.83 -24.80 -29.16
CA MET A 754 19.28 -24.63 -29.14
C MET A 754 19.88 -24.71 -30.55
N ILE A 755 19.52 -25.71 -31.34
CA ILE A 755 20.06 -25.89 -32.71
C ILE A 755 19.74 -24.66 -33.56
N HIS A 756 18.53 -24.15 -33.45
CA HIS A 756 18.13 -22.95 -34.17
C HIS A 756 18.86 -21.68 -33.66
N ASP A 757 18.79 -21.38 -32.36
CA ASP A 757 19.37 -20.15 -31.80
C ASP A 757 20.90 -20.11 -31.88
N PHE A 758 21.54 -21.28 -31.80
CA PHE A 758 22.99 -21.43 -31.93
C PHE A 758 23.45 -21.61 -33.39
N ARG A 759 22.51 -21.73 -34.34
CA ARG A 759 22.77 -21.97 -35.77
C ARG A 759 23.60 -23.22 -36.01
N LEU A 760 23.23 -24.30 -35.33
CA LEU A 760 23.90 -25.61 -35.39
C LEU A 760 23.20 -26.57 -36.37
N THR A 761 22.38 -26.06 -37.28
CA THR A 761 21.62 -26.89 -38.25
C THR A 761 22.53 -27.77 -39.09
N ASP A 762 23.76 -27.36 -39.39
CA ASP A 762 24.68 -28.19 -40.18
C ASP A 762 25.15 -29.47 -39.44
N LEU A 763 24.91 -29.58 -38.12
CA LEU A 763 25.21 -30.77 -37.33
C LEU A 763 24.08 -31.82 -37.37
N PHE A 764 22.89 -31.48 -37.92
CA PHE A 764 21.65 -32.26 -37.85
C PHE A 764 20.94 -32.33 -39.20
#